data_AF-A0A7T0FYZ1-F1
#
_entry.id   AF-A0A7T0FYZ1-F1
#
_cell.length_a   1.000
_cell.length_b   1.000
_cell.length_c   1.000
_cell.angle_alpha   90.00
_cell.angle_beta   90.00
_cell.angle_gamma   90.00
#
_symmetry.space_group_name_H-M   'P 1'
#
loop_
_entity.id
_entity.type
_entity.pdbx_description
1 polymer ?
#
loop_
_entity_poly.entity_id
_entity_poly.type
_entity_poly.pdbx_seq_one_letter_code
_entity_poly.pdbx_strand_id
1 'polypeptide(L)'
;MLAAIKNPKIRSSIRFLTVATLFVAFSLVWFGYSTTNGKKAGKFKKPEVTRTGGQTSDRMSTRIQHLPLYFERNVGQAPEEVHYLTRGSGYGVLFNDTSATILFSNQAKEKKVSLKNETGKTSLLKLHWENARPSFPVGESLQKTRFHYFSGNQQDQWHTDIETYLAVRYPGVYPGIDLVFYGNRQQPEYDFIVAPGANFQNIRLNFEGAQSLNIGSNGRLNIRTSNGTLSQDAPRIYQVIDGKKISREGGYTLDSQNRVGFHIAHYDPDHPLIIDPVLLLRTYSTYLGGSGAEVGFDIALDSSGNAYIAGRTTSSDFPTQGAFQGSLSGGSGSDAFVAKLSADGTSLVYGTYLGGIGFDEALSVAVNSSGQAHITGRTTSTGFPTQNPLQGSLSGGAGEDAFVTKLSADGASLVFSTYLGGGNTDQGHGITVDSSGNVYVTGQTNSTNFPTSLAFQGALAGGAGNDVFLTKIAPSGLSFIFSTYLGGTGEDLGRGVALDSDQNAYLTGSTKSTNFPTQSPFQGNIGDGTGTANDAFFTKFNSNGASLAFSSYFGGTGEDVGNDIAVDNADRLVITGRTASTNFPTAIPFQGALSGGSGTDAFVSRILVDGNGLQFSTYLGGDAFDEGMSVTVDSAFSVLVAGRTDSTDFPVRNALQGDLNGGSGSDGFATRFNSFGNLQSWSTYIGGTGTEQATGIAVDSALDAYVVGFTGSTDFQTETPFQGTLGGGGLDAFLTKLRLIDVNPELASSSSVMSPYYQVSDDVYSFIAITHPSLAGMNSRIGVRAVAFNNDGFQFGTTQEFTVDAGQTAKIFFAQPTNANINPGNIPGANFIIGTLGSGRVRFGPIASEPTEVIPGPGGGLPDVTMLSYWGAVVIEGFLSGFAVSFVGDINDTGSHPDMAPGHMPTGVN
;
A
#
# COMPACT_ATOMS: atom_id res chain seq x y z
N MET A 1 -9.90 64.58 33.07
CA MET A 1 -9.83 65.35 34.34
C MET A 1 -9.24 64.41 35.39
N LEU A 2 -8.13 64.76 36.03
CA LEU A 2 -7.48 63.92 37.05
C LEU A 2 -8.10 64.17 38.44
N ALA A 3 -8.21 63.14 39.30
CA ALA A 3 -8.11 63.30 40.75
C ALA A 3 -7.92 61.96 41.54
N ALA A 4 -6.87 61.94 42.37
CA ALA A 4 -6.84 61.42 43.75
C ALA A 4 -7.32 59.98 44.10
N ILE A 5 -6.33 59.08 44.07
CA ILE A 5 -6.16 57.90 44.96
C ILE A 5 -6.50 58.17 46.44
N LYS A 6 -7.14 57.23 47.13
CA LYS A 6 -6.71 56.73 48.47
C LYS A 6 -7.37 55.40 48.89
N ASN A 7 -6.61 54.61 49.65
CA ASN A 7 -6.90 53.24 50.11
C ASN A 7 -6.81 53.23 51.65
N PRO A 8 -7.63 52.44 52.38
CA PRO A 8 -6.99 51.42 53.21
C PRO A 8 -7.76 50.07 53.33
N LYS A 9 -7.03 49.00 53.05
CA LYS A 9 -7.15 47.63 53.60
C LYS A 9 -7.30 47.66 55.15
N ILE A 10 -7.89 46.68 55.88
CA ILE A 10 -8.26 45.27 55.57
C ILE A 10 -9.28 44.71 56.62
N ARG A 11 -10.20 43.81 56.23
CA ARG A 11 -10.80 42.63 56.97
C ARG A 11 -12.32 42.38 56.82
N SER A 12 -12.66 41.07 56.82
CA SER A 12 -13.96 40.40 57.08
C SER A 12 -14.99 40.23 55.94
N SER A 13 -15.75 39.12 56.02
CA SER A 13 -16.74 38.62 55.03
C SER A 13 -17.89 37.85 55.73
N ILE A 14 -19.07 37.79 55.10
CA ILE A 14 -20.39 37.38 55.67
C ILE A 14 -21.24 36.63 54.59
N ARG A 15 -22.28 35.80 54.93
CA ARG A 15 -23.56 35.63 54.15
C ARG A 15 -24.67 34.74 54.81
N PHE A 16 -25.93 34.85 54.31
CA PHE A 16 -27.22 34.36 54.90
C PHE A 16 -28.40 34.22 53.85
N LEU A 17 -29.42 33.35 54.09
CA LEU A 17 -30.92 33.23 53.74
C LEU A 17 -31.59 33.83 52.44
N THR A 18 -32.84 33.60 51.92
CA THR A 18 -34.16 32.85 52.13
C THR A 18 -34.91 32.69 50.73
N VAL A 19 -35.98 31.92 50.33
CA VAL A 19 -37.37 31.45 50.76
C VAL A 19 -38.53 32.46 50.45
N ALA A 20 -39.77 32.22 49.92
CA ALA A 20 -40.66 31.08 49.45
C ALA A 20 -41.35 31.40 48.06
N THR A 21 -42.56 31.01 47.52
CA THR A 21 -43.88 30.30 47.83
C THR A 21 -44.58 29.85 46.46
N LEU A 22 -45.86 29.54 46.08
CA LEU A 22 -47.29 29.48 46.58
C LEU A 22 -48.28 28.70 45.58
N PHE A 23 -49.14 27.72 46.03
CA PHE A 23 -50.46 27.20 45.45
C PHE A 23 -50.59 26.56 44.00
N VAL A 24 -51.78 26.30 43.36
CA VAL A 24 -52.84 25.20 43.45
C VAL A 24 -53.97 25.38 42.35
N ALA A 25 -54.84 24.47 41.79
CA ALA A 25 -55.00 23.00 41.52
C ALA A 25 -56.25 22.66 40.58
N PHE A 26 -56.76 21.39 40.50
CA PHE A 26 -58.00 20.79 39.84
C PHE A 26 -57.97 20.14 38.40
N SER A 27 -59.08 19.49 37.93
CA SER A 27 -59.13 18.09 37.35
C SER A 27 -59.63 17.78 35.89
N LEU A 28 -59.17 16.63 35.32
CA LEU A 28 -59.77 15.58 34.41
C LEU A 28 -60.33 15.81 32.94
N VAL A 29 -59.73 15.05 31.98
CA VAL A 29 -60.26 14.28 30.79
C VAL A 29 -61.11 14.93 29.64
N TRP A 30 -60.60 14.91 28.38
CA TRP A 30 -61.06 14.06 27.23
C TRP A 30 -60.11 14.17 25.99
N PHE A 31 -60.52 13.70 24.80
CA PHE A 31 -59.71 13.46 23.58
C PHE A 31 -59.85 14.58 22.50
N GLY A 32 -58.79 14.88 21.71
CA GLY A 32 -58.89 15.84 20.59
C GLY A 32 -57.57 16.16 19.85
N TYR A 33 -57.66 16.52 18.56
CA TYR A 33 -56.54 16.66 17.60
C TYR A 33 -55.89 18.07 17.55
N SER A 34 -54.69 18.14 16.95
CA SER A 34 -54.12 19.29 16.21
C SER A 34 -53.22 20.36 16.88
N THR A 35 -52.04 20.53 16.28
CA THR A 35 -51.23 21.77 16.05
C THR A 35 -50.60 22.61 17.19
N THR A 36 -49.26 22.63 17.15
CA THR A 36 -48.31 23.76 17.35
C THR A 36 -48.05 24.42 18.72
N ASN A 37 -46.76 24.41 19.10
CA ASN A 37 -45.98 25.42 19.85
C ASN A 37 -46.35 25.78 21.32
N GLY A 38 -45.36 25.75 22.24
CA GLY A 38 -45.56 26.23 23.63
C GLY A 38 -44.36 26.31 24.59
N LYS A 39 -43.32 25.47 24.45
CA LYS A 39 -41.99 25.53 25.16
C LYS A 39 -41.98 26.00 26.65
N LYS A 40 -41.92 25.03 27.59
CA LYS A 40 -40.80 24.80 28.55
C LYS A 40 -41.23 23.96 29.77
N ALA A 41 -40.59 22.80 29.95
CA ALA A 41 -40.50 22.09 31.23
C ALA A 41 -39.06 22.18 31.79
N GLY A 42 -38.90 21.95 33.09
CA GLY A 42 -37.63 22.13 33.81
C GLY A 42 -36.54 21.10 33.49
N LYS A 43 -35.28 21.46 33.76
CA LYS A 43 -34.12 20.58 33.60
C LYS A 43 -34.07 19.53 34.72
N PHE A 44 -34.06 18.25 34.38
CA PHE A 44 -33.38 17.25 35.21
C PHE A 44 -31.85 17.41 35.01
N LYS A 45 -31.07 17.20 36.09
CA LYS A 45 -29.62 17.04 35.94
C LYS A 45 -29.35 15.74 35.19
N LYS A 46 -28.57 15.81 34.09
CA LYS A 46 -27.94 14.61 33.53
C LYS A 46 -26.87 14.09 34.50
N PRO A 47 -26.54 12.78 34.48
CA PRO A 47 -25.26 12.28 34.97
C PRO A 47 -24.11 13.01 34.25
N GLU A 48 -23.03 13.24 34.97
CA GLU A 48 -21.84 13.91 34.43
C GLU A 48 -21.00 12.88 33.66
N VAL A 49 -21.33 12.69 32.38
CA VAL A 49 -20.55 11.84 31.47
C VAL A 49 -19.28 12.60 31.08
N THR A 50 -18.17 12.26 31.73
CA THR A 50 -16.83 12.71 31.36
C THR A 50 -16.57 12.35 29.90
N ARG A 51 -16.46 13.35 29.03
CA ARG A 51 -16.19 13.12 27.60
C ARG A 51 -14.74 12.70 27.39
N THR A 52 -14.52 11.40 27.19
CA THR A 52 -13.35 10.85 26.50
C THR A 52 -13.41 11.17 24.99
N GLY A 53 -13.49 12.47 24.67
CA GLY A 53 -13.45 12.95 23.29
C GLY A 53 -12.02 12.90 22.77
N GLY A 54 -11.68 11.85 22.02
CA GLY A 54 -10.35 11.71 21.43
C GLY A 54 -10.14 10.49 20.51
N GLN A 55 -10.88 9.38 20.66
CA GLN A 55 -10.63 8.17 19.84
C GLN A 55 -11.81 7.62 19.03
N THR A 56 -13.04 8.09 19.27
CA THR A 56 -14.22 7.64 18.52
C THR A 56 -14.55 8.48 17.28
N SER A 57 -14.02 9.70 17.18
CA SER A 57 -14.16 10.55 15.98
C SER A 57 -13.29 10.01 14.84
N ASP A 58 -12.01 9.79 15.13
CA ASP A 58 -11.00 9.56 14.10
C ASP A 58 -11.14 8.16 13.49
N ARG A 59 -11.62 7.18 14.28
CA ARG A 59 -12.03 5.84 13.80
C ARG A 59 -13.28 5.84 12.92
N MET A 60 -14.02 6.95 12.85
CA MET A 60 -15.17 7.12 11.95
C MET A 60 -14.79 7.89 10.69
N SER A 61 -13.94 8.92 10.77
CA SER A 61 -13.45 9.63 9.58
C SER A 61 -12.59 8.73 8.68
N THR A 62 -11.67 7.95 9.25
CA THR A 62 -10.83 7.02 8.47
C THR A 62 -11.66 5.96 7.75
N ARG A 63 -12.74 5.45 8.35
CA ARG A 63 -13.64 4.49 7.69
C ARG A 63 -14.46 5.07 6.54
N ILE A 64 -14.84 6.36 6.62
CA ILE A 64 -15.52 7.04 5.51
C ILE A 64 -14.55 7.29 4.35
N GLN A 65 -13.27 7.55 4.63
CA GLN A 65 -12.20 7.74 3.64
C GLN A 65 -11.82 6.45 2.88
N HIS A 66 -12.43 5.30 3.16
CA HIS A 66 -12.18 4.02 2.48
C HIS A 66 -13.41 3.45 1.75
N LEU A 67 -14.49 4.22 1.60
CA LEU A 67 -15.65 3.80 0.83
C LEU A 67 -15.37 3.86 -0.69
N PRO A 68 -16.02 3.01 -1.52
CA PRO A 68 -16.03 3.18 -2.98
C PRO A 68 -16.56 4.55 -3.41
N LEU A 69 -16.18 4.99 -4.62
CA LEU A 69 -16.71 6.23 -5.18
C LEU A 69 -18.15 6.01 -5.66
N TYR A 70 -19.11 6.59 -4.93
CA TYR A 70 -20.53 6.52 -5.28
C TYR A 70 -21.00 7.81 -5.94
N PHE A 71 -21.84 7.66 -6.97
CA PHE A 71 -22.57 8.76 -7.59
C PHE A 71 -23.92 8.88 -6.90
N GLU A 72 -24.11 9.93 -6.09
CA GLU A 72 -25.38 10.25 -5.43
C GLU A 72 -26.32 10.94 -6.41
N ARG A 73 -27.57 10.49 -6.48
CA ARG A 73 -28.64 11.22 -7.17
C ARG A 73 -28.97 12.51 -6.41
N ASN A 74 -29.03 13.67 -7.09
CA ASN A 74 -29.47 14.89 -6.43
C ASN A 74 -30.98 14.87 -6.20
N VAL A 75 -31.38 15.08 -4.95
CA VAL A 75 -32.78 15.25 -4.49
C VAL A 75 -32.94 16.53 -3.66
N GLY A 76 -32.01 17.48 -3.81
CA GLY A 76 -31.96 18.78 -3.12
C GLY A 76 -30.75 18.97 -2.20
N GLN A 77 -29.85 17.99 -2.08
CA GLN A 77 -28.59 18.14 -1.32
C GLN A 77 -27.51 18.95 -2.08
N ALA A 78 -27.71 19.17 -3.38
CA ALA A 78 -26.91 20.06 -4.23
C ALA A 78 -27.83 21.02 -5.03
N PRO A 79 -27.30 22.09 -5.64
CA PRO A 79 -28.08 23.03 -6.45
C PRO A 79 -28.89 22.37 -7.58
N GLU A 80 -29.96 23.04 -8.02
CA GLU A 80 -31.01 22.48 -8.89
C GLU A 80 -30.50 22.10 -10.29
N GLU A 81 -29.44 22.77 -10.75
CA GLU A 81 -28.71 22.47 -11.98
C GLU A 81 -27.85 21.19 -11.91
N VAL A 82 -27.75 20.53 -10.76
CA VAL A 82 -26.97 19.29 -10.56
C VAL A 82 -27.90 18.09 -10.56
N HIS A 83 -27.60 17.06 -11.36
CA HIS A 83 -28.37 15.82 -11.41
C HIS A 83 -27.75 14.69 -10.57
N TYR A 84 -26.41 14.58 -10.60
CA TYR A 84 -25.65 13.67 -9.74
C TYR A 84 -24.44 14.39 -9.15
N LEU A 85 -23.92 13.85 -8.05
CA LEU A 85 -22.67 14.32 -7.47
C LEU A 85 -21.88 13.18 -6.84
N THR A 86 -20.57 13.34 -6.80
CA THR A 86 -19.67 12.40 -6.10
C THR A 86 -18.61 13.14 -5.30
N ARG A 87 -17.97 12.45 -4.37
CA ARG A 87 -17.02 12.98 -3.37
C ARG A 87 -15.91 11.97 -3.15
N GLY A 88 -14.66 12.40 -3.27
CA GLY A 88 -13.48 11.62 -2.89
C GLY A 88 -12.64 12.37 -1.87
N SER A 89 -11.45 11.86 -1.57
CA SER A 89 -10.53 12.53 -0.64
C SER A 89 -10.03 13.87 -1.23
N GLY A 90 -10.42 15.00 -0.59
CA GLY A 90 -9.98 16.34 -0.97
C GLY A 90 -10.76 17.06 -2.09
N TYR A 91 -11.69 16.38 -2.77
CA TYR A 91 -12.46 16.97 -3.87
C TYR A 91 -13.92 16.47 -3.94
N GLY A 92 -14.75 17.16 -4.72
CA GLY A 92 -16.04 16.65 -5.18
C GLY A 92 -16.30 16.99 -6.64
N VAL A 93 -17.21 16.27 -7.30
CA VAL A 93 -17.62 16.56 -8.69
C VAL A 93 -19.14 16.64 -8.78
N LEU A 94 -19.63 17.66 -9.49
CA LEU A 94 -21.04 17.92 -9.75
C LEU A 94 -21.33 17.67 -11.24
N PHE A 95 -22.37 16.89 -11.55
CA PHE A 95 -22.74 16.46 -12.90
C PHE A 95 -24.04 17.14 -13.35
N ASN A 96 -23.98 17.88 -14.46
CA ASN A 96 -25.11 18.56 -15.10
C ASN A 96 -25.16 18.25 -16.61
N ASP A 97 -26.16 18.75 -17.34
CA ASP A 97 -26.42 18.41 -18.76
C ASP A 97 -25.25 18.66 -19.73
N THR A 98 -24.35 19.62 -19.43
CA THR A 98 -23.26 20.03 -20.35
C THR A 98 -21.86 19.93 -19.74
N SER A 99 -21.72 19.58 -18.46
CA SER A 99 -20.42 19.54 -17.79
C SER A 99 -20.33 18.69 -16.52
N ALA A 100 -19.10 18.29 -16.22
CA ALA A 100 -18.64 17.83 -14.91
C ALA A 100 -17.80 18.94 -14.26
N THR A 101 -18.22 19.42 -13.08
CA THR A 101 -17.55 20.51 -12.36
C THR A 101 -16.81 19.97 -11.13
N ILE A 102 -15.48 20.06 -11.16
CA ILE A 102 -14.58 19.63 -10.09
C ILE A 102 -14.38 20.77 -9.08
N LEU A 103 -14.57 20.44 -7.80
CA LEU A 103 -14.42 21.31 -6.63
C LEU A 103 -13.20 20.87 -5.81
N PHE A 104 -12.12 21.65 -5.84
CA PHE A 104 -10.93 21.38 -5.01
C PHE A 104 -11.08 21.99 -3.60
N SER A 105 -10.80 21.21 -2.55
CA SER A 105 -11.04 21.61 -1.15
C SER A 105 -9.80 21.53 -0.26
N ASN A 106 -9.28 22.68 0.15
CA ASN A 106 -8.27 22.77 1.23
C ASN A 106 -8.90 22.75 2.64
N GLN A 107 -10.22 22.58 2.79
CA GLN A 107 -10.94 22.70 4.08
C GLN A 107 -12.15 21.73 4.16
N ALA A 108 -11.89 20.42 4.29
CA ALA A 108 -12.93 19.40 4.40
C ALA A 108 -13.66 19.38 5.77
N LYS A 109 -14.41 20.44 6.10
CA LYS A 109 -15.24 20.54 7.32
C LYS A 109 -16.64 21.15 7.16
N GLU A 110 -17.00 21.71 6.01
CA GLU A 110 -18.32 22.36 5.83
C GLU A 110 -19.43 21.37 5.42
N LYS A 111 -20.63 21.56 5.99
CA LYS A 111 -21.79 20.66 5.81
C LYS A 111 -22.72 21.01 4.64
N LYS A 112 -22.34 21.94 3.76
CA LYS A 112 -23.16 22.33 2.61
C LYS A 112 -22.27 22.72 1.42
N VAL A 113 -22.44 22.05 0.28
CA VAL A 113 -21.77 22.43 -0.96
C VAL A 113 -22.56 23.59 -1.58
N SER A 114 -22.01 24.79 -1.51
CA SER A 114 -22.58 25.99 -2.12
C SER A 114 -21.88 26.31 -3.44
N LEU A 115 -22.64 26.45 -4.53
CA LEU A 115 -22.14 27.09 -5.77
C LEU A 115 -22.12 28.62 -5.67
N LYS A 116 -22.67 29.21 -4.60
CA LYS A 116 -22.63 30.67 -4.38
C LYS A 116 -21.46 31.08 -3.50
N ASN A 117 -20.71 32.03 -4.03
CA ASN A 117 -19.42 32.48 -3.57
C ASN A 117 -19.59 33.61 -2.53
N GLU A 118 -19.32 33.32 -1.25
CA GLU A 118 -19.34 34.35 -0.17
C GLU A 118 -17.96 34.55 0.51
N THR A 119 -16.97 33.69 0.24
CA THR A 119 -15.62 33.76 0.88
C THR A 119 -14.42 33.52 -0.05
N GLY A 120 -14.63 33.25 -1.35
CA GLY A 120 -13.61 33.52 -2.38
C GLY A 120 -12.36 32.62 -2.44
N LYS A 121 -12.38 31.38 -1.92
CA LYS A 121 -11.26 30.41 -2.02
C LYS A 121 -11.68 28.97 -2.32
N THR A 122 -12.55 28.76 -3.30
CA THR A 122 -12.78 27.45 -3.92
C THR A 122 -12.32 27.51 -5.37
N SER A 123 -11.32 26.72 -5.73
CA SER A 123 -10.87 26.61 -7.12
C SER A 123 -11.75 25.60 -7.87
N LEU A 124 -12.20 26.01 -9.05
CA LEU A 124 -13.13 25.28 -9.91
C LEU A 124 -12.42 24.91 -11.21
N LEU A 125 -12.53 23.65 -11.61
CA LEU A 125 -12.20 23.19 -12.96
C LEU A 125 -13.45 22.51 -13.54
N LYS A 126 -13.98 23.03 -14.64
CA LYS A 126 -15.22 22.56 -15.26
C LYS A 126 -14.90 21.98 -16.64
N LEU A 127 -15.03 20.65 -16.74
CA LEU A 127 -14.98 19.91 -17.99
C LEU A 127 -16.33 20.07 -18.70
N HIS A 128 -16.36 20.81 -19.81
CA HIS A 128 -17.55 21.09 -20.61
C HIS A 128 -17.46 20.37 -21.96
N TRP A 129 -18.53 19.67 -22.36
CA TRP A 129 -18.61 19.00 -23.66
C TRP A 129 -19.17 19.96 -24.72
N GLU A 130 -18.29 20.52 -25.54
CA GLU A 130 -18.59 21.55 -26.54
C GLU A 130 -19.38 21.00 -27.72
N ASN A 131 -20.44 21.71 -28.14
CA ASN A 131 -21.36 21.34 -29.24
C ASN A 131 -22.13 20.02 -29.06
N ALA A 132 -22.04 19.41 -27.88
CA ALA A 132 -22.82 18.26 -27.50
C ALA A 132 -24.32 18.59 -27.34
N ARG A 133 -25.14 17.54 -27.32
CA ARG A 133 -26.57 17.66 -27.00
C ARG A 133 -26.74 17.70 -25.47
N PRO A 134 -27.64 18.55 -24.93
CA PRO A 134 -28.08 18.40 -23.55
C PRO A 134 -28.62 16.98 -23.35
N SER A 135 -27.93 16.21 -22.53
CA SER A 135 -28.25 14.81 -22.26
C SER A 135 -28.40 14.66 -20.76
N PHE A 136 -29.60 14.28 -20.31
CA PHE A 136 -29.85 14.08 -18.90
C PHE A 136 -29.07 12.84 -18.43
N PRO A 137 -28.15 12.98 -17.46
CA PRO A 137 -27.38 11.85 -16.96
C PRO A 137 -28.27 10.79 -16.31
N VAL A 138 -27.86 9.53 -16.44
CA VAL A 138 -28.55 8.37 -15.85
C VAL A 138 -27.55 7.57 -15.01
N GLY A 139 -27.88 7.32 -13.75
CA GLY A 139 -27.07 6.47 -12.88
C GLY A 139 -27.17 5.00 -13.27
N GLU A 140 -26.02 4.32 -13.35
CA GLU A 140 -25.92 2.89 -13.70
C GLU A 140 -25.45 2.05 -12.50
N SER A 141 -25.85 0.77 -12.48
CA SER A 141 -25.52 -0.19 -11.42
C SER A 141 -25.89 0.31 -10.01
N LEU A 142 -27.20 0.51 -9.77
CA LEU A 142 -27.78 0.92 -8.48
C LEU A 142 -27.21 0.08 -7.32
N GLN A 143 -26.69 0.76 -6.32
CA GLN A 143 -25.98 0.15 -5.19
C GLN A 143 -26.90 -0.09 -3.99
N LYS A 144 -26.46 -0.97 -3.08
CA LYS A 144 -27.10 -1.17 -1.76
C LYS A 144 -26.91 0.04 -0.82
N THR A 145 -25.87 0.83 -1.04
CA THR A 145 -25.48 2.00 -0.24
C THR A 145 -26.51 3.14 -0.32
N ARG A 146 -26.70 3.90 0.77
CA ARG A 146 -27.61 5.05 0.87
C ARG A 146 -27.00 6.19 1.66
N PHE A 147 -27.28 7.43 1.24
CA PHE A 147 -26.89 8.64 1.98
C PHE A 147 -28.10 9.35 2.61
N HIS A 148 -27.83 10.06 3.71
CA HIS A 148 -28.82 10.78 4.50
C HIS A 148 -28.24 12.14 4.96
N TYR A 149 -28.87 13.24 4.54
CA TYR A 149 -28.47 14.61 4.82
C TYR A 149 -29.43 15.28 5.79
N PHE A 150 -29.11 15.17 7.09
CA PHE A 150 -29.84 15.84 8.17
C PHE A 150 -29.37 17.30 8.31
N SER A 151 -29.74 18.12 7.33
CA SER A 151 -29.34 19.54 7.23
C SER A 151 -30.31 20.47 7.96
N GLY A 152 -29.77 21.44 8.71
CA GLY A 152 -30.58 22.41 9.44
C GLY A 152 -31.37 21.81 10.62
N ASN A 153 -32.40 22.53 11.06
CA ASN A 153 -33.23 22.15 12.22
C ASN A 153 -34.72 21.96 11.89
N GLN A 154 -35.08 21.98 10.59
CA GLN A 154 -36.41 21.65 10.09
C GLN A 154 -36.33 20.29 9.37
N GLN A 155 -37.30 19.41 9.62
CA GLN A 155 -37.28 18.02 9.13
C GLN A 155 -37.62 17.91 7.64
N ASP A 156 -38.23 18.94 7.05
CA ASP A 156 -38.47 19.09 5.61
C ASP A 156 -37.21 19.44 4.80
N GLN A 157 -36.13 19.86 5.47
CA GLN A 157 -34.79 20.06 4.89
C GLN A 157 -33.87 18.84 5.07
N TRP A 158 -34.43 17.68 5.46
CA TRP A 158 -33.70 16.43 5.60
C TRP A 158 -33.96 15.53 4.40
N HIS A 159 -32.90 15.20 3.66
CA HIS A 159 -32.97 14.27 2.52
C HIS A 159 -32.47 12.89 2.99
N THR A 160 -33.21 11.82 2.72
CA THR A 160 -32.93 10.47 3.25
C THR A 160 -33.19 9.41 2.21
N ASP A 161 -32.51 8.27 2.32
CA ASP A 161 -32.63 7.14 1.37
C ASP A 161 -32.24 7.53 -0.06
N ILE A 162 -31.14 8.30 -0.17
CA ILE A 162 -30.62 8.76 -1.46
C ILE A 162 -29.95 7.60 -2.18
N GLU A 163 -30.47 7.29 -3.37
CA GLU A 163 -29.93 6.30 -4.29
C GLU A 163 -28.48 6.61 -4.69
N THR A 164 -27.67 5.54 -4.78
CA THR A 164 -26.27 5.62 -5.21
C THR A 164 -25.99 4.64 -6.34
N TYR A 165 -25.05 5.03 -7.21
CA TYR A 165 -24.72 4.35 -8.46
C TYR A 165 -23.19 4.23 -8.60
N LEU A 166 -22.70 3.26 -9.36
CA LEU A 166 -21.25 3.10 -9.63
C LEU A 166 -20.75 3.96 -10.81
N ALA A 167 -21.68 4.32 -11.70
CA ALA A 167 -21.40 5.12 -12.87
C ALA A 167 -22.59 6.05 -13.20
N VAL A 168 -22.31 7.06 -14.01
CA VAL A 168 -23.29 8.00 -14.58
C VAL A 168 -23.04 8.12 -16.08
N ARG A 169 -24.02 7.64 -16.87
CA ARG A 169 -24.01 7.71 -18.34
C ARG A 169 -24.73 8.97 -18.83
N TYR A 170 -24.11 9.64 -19.79
CA TYR A 170 -24.68 10.65 -20.66
C TYR A 170 -24.97 10.03 -22.04
N PRO A 171 -26.17 9.48 -22.26
CA PRO A 171 -26.49 8.78 -23.50
C PRO A 171 -26.56 9.75 -24.68
N GLY A 172 -25.90 9.42 -25.79
CA GLY A 172 -25.94 10.19 -27.04
C GLY A 172 -25.49 11.65 -26.91
N VAL A 173 -24.54 11.94 -26.00
CA VAL A 173 -23.97 13.27 -25.76
C VAL A 173 -23.43 13.90 -27.06
N TYR A 174 -22.85 13.08 -27.94
CA TYR A 174 -22.67 13.39 -29.36
C TYR A 174 -23.44 12.37 -30.23
N PRO A 175 -23.70 12.66 -31.51
CA PRO A 175 -24.42 11.72 -32.39
C PRO A 175 -23.69 10.37 -32.49
N GLY A 176 -24.27 9.34 -31.85
CA GLY A 176 -23.72 7.98 -31.79
C GLY A 176 -22.60 7.77 -30.76
N ILE A 177 -22.45 8.67 -29.78
CA ILE A 177 -21.41 8.58 -28.74
C ILE A 177 -22.02 8.81 -27.36
N ASP A 178 -21.78 7.89 -26.43
CA ASP A 178 -22.05 8.05 -25.01
C ASP A 178 -20.79 8.54 -24.28
N LEU A 179 -20.99 9.27 -23.17
CA LEU A 179 -19.96 9.57 -22.19
C LEU A 179 -20.35 8.91 -20.87
N VAL A 180 -19.48 8.08 -20.27
CA VAL A 180 -19.76 7.37 -19.02
C VAL A 180 -18.72 7.77 -17.98
N PHE A 181 -19.14 8.46 -16.92
CA PHE A 181 -18.30 8.64 -15.73
C PHE A 181 -18.44 7.44 -14.81
N TYR A 182 -17.35 6.93 -14.25
CA TYR A 182 -17.37 5.80 -13.32
C TYR A 182 -16.28 5.95 -12.23
N GLY A 183 -16.43 5.22 -11.14
CA GLY A 183 -15.53 5.34 -9.99
C GLY A 183 -14.33 4.42 -10.06
N ASN A 184 -13.15 4.92 -10.38
CA ASN A 184 -11.89 4.22 -10.13
C ASN A 184 -11.29 4.69 -8.80
N ARG A 185 -11.48 3.89 -7.74
CA ARG A 185 -10.92 4.06 -6.38
C ARG A 185 -10.79 5.51 -5.89
N GLN A 186 -11.94 6.16 -5.70
CA GLN A 186 -12.04 7.56 -5.27
C GLN A 186 -11.45 8.60 -6.24
N GLN A 187 -11.45 8.31 -7.54
CA GLN A 187 -11.37 9.31 -8.62
C GLN A 187 -12.43 8.98 -9.70
N PRO A 188 -13.15 9.97 -10.26
CA PRO A 188 -14.07 9.74 -11.37
C PRO A 188 -13.30 9.74 -12.69
N GLU A 189 -13.13 8.55 -13.26
CA GLU A 189 -12.68 8.38 -14.64
C GLU A 189 -13.87 8.49 -15.61
N TYR A 190 -13.60 8.57 -16.92
CA TYR A 190 -14.65 8.63 -17.92
C TYR A 190 -14.28 8.05 -19.28
N ASP A 191 -15.18 7.25 -19.84
CA ASP A 191 -15.08 6.68 -21.20
C ASP A 191 -15.93 7.48 -22.19
N PHE A 192 -15.42 7.69 -23.41
CA PHE A 192 -16.28 7.88 -24.59
C PHE A 192 -16.51 6.54 -25.29
N ILE A 193 -17.76 6.13 -25.39
CA ILE A 193 -18.17 4.92 -26.10
C ILE A 193 -18.76 5.34 -27.45
N VAL A 194 -17.94 5.21 -28.50
CA VAL A 194 -18.29 5.55 -29.89
C VAL A 194 -18.91 4.31 -30.54
N ALA A 195 -20.17 4.42 -30.96
CA ALA A 195 -20.88 3.34 -31.66
C ALA A 195 -20.32 3.11 -33.09
N PRO A 196 -20.56 1.93 -33.70
CA PRO A 196 -20.21 1.67 -35.10
C PRO A 196 -20.68 2.79 -36.04
N GLY A 197 -19.79 3.24 -36.92
CA GLY A 197 -20.01 4.35 -37.85
C GLY A 197 -20.15 5.75 -37.23
N ALA A 198 -20.08 5.91 -35.90
CA ALA A 198 -20.19 7.22 -35.25
C ALA A 198 -18.87 8.01 -35.32
N ASN A 199 -18.97 9.32 -35.54
CA ASN A 199 -17.78 10.15 -35.78
C ASN A 199 -17.17 10.70 -34.48
N PHE A 200 -16.11 10.03 -33.99
CA PHE A 200 -15.35 10.47 -32.81
C PHE A 200 -14.78 11.90 -32.93
N GLN A 201 -14.60 12.45 -34.13
CA GLN A 201 -14.18 13.85 -34.33
C GLN A 201 -15.22 14.88 -33.83
N ASN A 202 -16.43 14.46 -33.49
CA ASN A 202 -17.41 15.33 -32.82
C ASN A 202 -17.00 15.69 -31.38
N ILE A 203 -16.19 14.85 -30.71
CA ILE A 203 -15.82 15.04 -29.29
C ILE A 203 -14.89 16.25 -29.17
N ARG A 204 -15.34 17.29 -28.45
CA ARG A 204 -14.54 18.49 -28.15
C ARG A 204 -14.76 18.92 -26.70
N LEU A 205 -13.68 18.93 -25.93
CA LEU A 205 -13.69 19.19 -24.49
C LEU A 205 -13.05 20.54 -24.19
N ASN A 206 -13.71 21.32 -23.34
CA ASN A 206 -13.24 22.62 -22.86
C ASN A 206 -13.06 22.54 -21.34
N PHE A 207 -11.93 23.06 -20.85
CA PHE A 207 -11.54 22.99 -19.45
C PHE A 207 -11.61 24.40 -18.83
N GLU A 208 -12.83 24.84 -18.55
CA GLU A 208 -13.08 26.15 -17.91
C GLU A 208 -12.41 26.19 -16.53
N GLY A 209 -11.56 27.20 -16.31
CA GLY A 209 -10.72 27.33 -15.10
C GLY A 209 -9.25 26.95 -15.32
N ALA A 210 -8.90 26.33 -16.45
CA ALA A 210 -7.50 26.17 -16.85
C ALA A 210 -6.86 27.51 -17.25
N GLN A 211 -5.61 27.73 -16.84
CA GLN A 211 -4.75 28.83 -17.28
C GLN A 211 -4.14 28.56 -18.66
N SER A 212 -3.83 27.29 -18.95
CA SER A 212 -3.28 26.83 -20.23
C SER A 212 -3.46 25.31 -20.37
N LEU A 213 -3.68 24.85 -21.59
CA LEU A 213 -3.58 23.44 -21.97
C LEU A 213 -2.35 23.22 -22.84
N ASN A 214 -1.66 22.08 -22.67
CA ASN A 214 -0.61 21.64 -23.58
C ASN A 214 -0.57 20.11 -23.70
N ILE A 215 -0.20 19.60 -24.87
CA ILE A 215 0.09 18.18 -25.07
C ILE A 215 1.60 17.98 -25.00
N GLY A 216 2.08 17.08 -24.13
CA GLY A 216 3.49 16.73 -24.00
C GLY A 216 4.01 15.89 -25.16
N SER A 217 5.34 15.76 -25.28
CA SER A 217 5.98 14.85 -26.26
C SER A 217 5.60 13.38 -26.05
N ASN A 218 5.23 13.00 -24.82
CA ASN A 218 4.66 11.72 -24.42
C ASN A 218 3.13 11.60 -24.64
N GLY A 219 2.51 12.53 -25.39
CA GLY A 219 1.06 12.51 -25.67
C GLY A 219 0.15 12.92 -24.51
N ARG A 220 0.70 13.22 -23.34
CA ARG A 220 0.00 13.61 -22.09
C ARG A 220 -0.66 14.98 -22.22
N LEU A 221 -1.94 15.11 -21.85
CA LEU A 221 -2.62 16.40 -21.72
C LEU A 221 -2.32 17.02 -20.35
N ASN A 222 -1.74 18.22 -20.36
CA ASN A 222 -1.38 18.99 -19.18
C ASN A 222 -2.37 20.15 -19.02
N ILE A 223 -3.11 20.16 -17.91
CA ILE A 223 -4.19 21.10 -17.61
C ILE A 223 -3.71 22.00 -16.46
N ARG A 224 -3.05 23.12 -16.78
CA ARG A 224 -2.54 24.04 -15.75
C ARG A 224 -3.70 24.80 -15.13
N THR A 225 -3.82 24.78 -13.80
CA THR A 225 -4.82 25.55 -13.03
C THR A 225 -4.13 26.57 -12.11
N SER A 226 -4.92 27.32 -11.31
CA SER A 226 -4.38 28.16 -10.23
C SER A 226 -3.77 27.38 -9.06
N ASN A 227 -4.02 26.06 -8.98
CA ASN A 227 -3.66 25.22 -7.83
C ASN A 227 -2.55 24.20 -8.15
N GLY A 228 -2.01 24.22 -9.38
CA GLY A 228 -1.11 23.20 -9.91
C GLY A 228 -1.56 22.70 -11.29
N THR A 229 -0.82 21.76 -11.86
CA THR A 229 -1.20 21.06 -13.10
C THR A 229 -2.02 19.83 -12.74
N LEU A 230 -3.10 19.58 -13.48
CA LEU A 230 -3.75 18.27 -13.56
C LEU A 230 -3.30 17.61 -14.86
N SER A 231 -2.88 16.35 -14.81
CA SER A 231 -2.32 15.64 -15.96
C SER A 231 -3.21 14.44 -16.32
N GLN A 232 -3.62 14.34 -17.59
CA GLN A 232 -4.23 13.12 -18.15
C GLN A 232 -3.21 12.49 -19.11
N ASP A 233 -2.93 11.20 -18.95
CA ASP A 233 -2.00 10.52 -19.84
C ASP A 233 -2.60 10.29 -21.23
N ALA A 234 -1.77 9.84 -22.18
CA ALA A 234 -2.23 9.48 -23.51
C ALA A 234 -3.43 8.51 -23.41
N PRO A 235 -4.56 8.80 -24.07
CA PRO A 235 -5.81 8.08 -23.86
C PRO A 235 -5.69 6.65 -24.38
N ARG A 236 -6.16 5.69 -23.60
CA ARG A 236 -6.27 4.30 -24.02
C ARG A 236 -7.40 4.20 -25.05
N ILE A 237 -7.05 3.90 -26.29
CA ILE A 237 -8.02 3.76 -27.38
C ILE A 237 -8.06 2.29 -27.79
N TYR A 238 -9.24 1.68 -27.77
CA TYR A 238 -9.39 0.26 -28.12
C TYR A 238 -10.76 -0.07 -28.68
N GLN A 239 -10.86 -1.21 -29.35
CA GLN A 239 -12.11 -1.80 -29.82
C GLN A 239 -12.34 -3.15 -29.15
N VAL A 240 -13.60 -3.58 -29.04
CA VAL A 240 -13.93 -4.95 -28.61
C VAL A 240 -14.41 -5.74 -29.82
N ILE A 241 -13.60 -6.71 -30.25
CA ILE A 241 -13.85 -7.57 -31.43
C ILE A 241 -13.73 -9.02 -30.97
N ASP A 242 -14.74 -9.85 -31.25
CA ASP A 242 -14.84 -11.24 -30.79
C ASP A 242 -14.55 -11.43 -29.27
N GLY A 243 -14.98 -10.45 -28.46
CA GLY A 243 -14.77 -10.43 -27.01
C GLY A 243 -13.36 -10.00 -26.55
N LYS A 244 -12.43 -9.76 -27.47
CA LYS A 244 -11.06 -9.29 -27.16
C LYS A 244 -10.95 -7.77 -27.27
N LYS A 245 -10.27 -7.13 -26.32
CA LYS A 245 -9.82 -5.74 -26.48
C LYS A 245 -8.67 -5.70 -27.48
N ILE A 246 -8.75 -4.81 -28.47
CA ILE A 246 -7.69 -4.58 -29.46
C ILE A 246 -7.36 -3.08 -29.47
N SER A 247 -6.17 -2.74 -28.99
CA SER A 247 -5.66 -1.36 -28.91
C SER A 247 -5.53 -0.71 -30.29
N ARG A 248 -5.69 0.62 -30.34
CA ARG A 248 -5.51 1.47 -31.52
C ARG A 248 -4.56 2.62 -31.19
N GLU A 249 -3.71 2.97 -32.15
CA GLU A 249 -2.82 4.13 -32.05
C GLU A 249 -3.61 5.44 -32.16
N GLY A 250 -3.29 6.40 -31.29
CA GLY A 250 -3.91 7.72 -31.27
C GLY A 250 -3.53 8.52 -30.03
N GLY A 251 -4.18 9.67 -29.84
CA GLY A 251 -3.95 10.54 -28.70
C GLY A 251 -4.80 11.81 -28.73
N TYR A 252 -4.53 12.75 -27.82
CA TYR A 252 -5.21 14.04 -27.83
C TYR A 252 -4.85 14.89 -29.07
N THR A 253 -5.65 15.92 -29.31
CA THR A 253 -5.34 17.07 -30.17
C THR A 253 -5.85 18.34 -29.51
N LEU A 254 -5.23 19.49 -29.79
CA LEU A 254 -5.74 20.80 -29.42
C LEU A 254 -6.12 21.57 -30.69
N ASP A 255 -7.32 22.14 -30.73
CA ASP A 255 -7.75 23.00 -31.83
C ASP A 255 -7.41 24.49 -31.60
N SER A 256 -7.68 25.34 -32.60
CA SER A 256 -7.39 26.77 -32.54
C SER A 256 -8.29 27.57 -31.58
N GLN A 257 -9.12 26.90 -30.78
CA GLN A 257 -9.87 27.46 -29.65
C GLN A 257 -9.39 26.87 -28.30
N ASN A 258 -8.26 26.16 -28.28
CA ASN A 258 -7.75 25.38 -27.13
C ASN A 258 -8.75 24.34 -26.60
N ARG A 259 -9.58 23.75 -27.47
CA ARG A 259 -10.43 22.61 -27.10
C ARG A 259 -9.69 21.30 -27.38
N VAL A 260 -9.82 20.35 -26.47
CA VAL A 260 -9.25 19.02 -26.60
C VAL A 260 -10.14 18.16 -27.48
N GLY A 261 -9.57 17.57 -28.53
CA GLY A 261 -10.16 16.50 -29.32
C GLY A 261 -9.25 15.27 -29.33
N PHE A 262 -9.52 14.33 -30.23
CA PHE A 262 -8.74 13.10 -30.36
C PHE A 262 -8.30 12.88 -31.81
N HIS A 263 -7.12 12.28 -32.00
CA HIS A 263 -6.69 11.67 -33.26
C HIS A 263 -6.56 10.17 -33.04
N ILE A 264 -6.89 9.37 -34.05
CA ILE A 264 -6.86 7.90 -34.02
C ILE A 264 -6.40 7.48 -35.42
N ALA A 265 -5.30 6.74 -35.52
CA ALA A 265 -4.64 6.48 -36.80
C ALA A 265 -5.48 5.57 -37.70
N HIS A 266 -5.75 4.36 -37.21
CA HIS A 266 -6.56 3.34 -37.89
C HIS A 266 -7.47 2.64 -36.88
N TYR A 267 -8.71 2.35 -37.28
CA TYR A 267 -9.68 1.55 -36.52
C TYR A 267 -10.71 0.96 -37.50
N ASP A 268 -11.48 -0.02 -37.04
CA ASP A 268 -12.56 -0.65 -37.81
C ASP A 268 -13.89 0.10 -37.54
N PRO A 269 -14.54 0.72 -38.55
CA PRO A 269 -15.77 1.48 -38.34
C PRO A 269 -17.00 0.61 -37.99
N ASP A 270 -16.96 -0.70 -38.25
CA ASP A 270 -18.10 -1.60 -37.99
C ASP A 270 -18.16 -2.09 -36.52
N HIS A 271 -17.11 -1.82 -35.74
CA HIS A 271 -17.00 -2.19 -34.32
C HIS A 271 -16.99 -0.97 -33.38
N PRO A 272 -17.55 -1.06 -32.15
CA PRO A 272 -17.47 0.00 -31.17
C PRO A 272 -16.02 0.39 -30.84
N LEU A 273 -15.81 1.67 -30.55
CA LEU A 273 -14.50 2.26 -30.24
C LEU A 273 -14.59 2.99 -28.90
N ILE A 274 -13.74 2.59 -27.96
CA ILE A 274 -13.66 3.17 -26.62
C ILE A 274 -12.44 4.10 -26.59
N ILE A 275 -12.61 5.27 -25.97
CA ILE A 275 -11.55 6.24 -25.69
C ILE A 275 -11.58 6.53 -24.19
N ASP A 276 -10.51 6.15 -23.49
CA ASP A 276 -10.31 6.23 -22.02
C ASP A 276 -9.18 7.23 -21.69
N PRO A 277 -9.51 8.50 -21.37
CA PRO A 277 -8.59 9.52 -20.86
C PRO A 277 -8.04 9.26 -19.44
N VAL A 278 -7.05 8.37 -19.35
CA VAL A 278 -6.34 7.98 -18.12
C VAL A 278 -5.95 9.18 -17.24
N LEU A 279 -6.48 9.24 -16.02
CA LEU A 279 -6.05 10.20 -14.99
C LEU A 279 -4.76 9.71 -14.31
N LEU A 280 -3.77 10.59 -14.16
CA LEU A 280 -2.44 10.18 -13.71
C LEU A 280 -2.32 10.00 -12.20
N LEU A 281 -1.55 8.97 -11.81
CA LEU A 281 -1.42 8.50 -10.44
C LEU A 281 -0.09 8.91 -9.76
N ARG A 282 0.78 9.69 -10.43
CA ARG A 282 1.89 10.36 -9.73
C ARG A 282 1.31 11.59 -9.02
N THR A 283 1.36 11.60 -7.69
CA THR A 283 0.91 12.77 -6.88
C THR A 283 1.97 13.87 -6.95
N TYR A 284 3.24 13.49 -6.89
CA TYR A 284 4.39 14.32 -7.25
C TYR A 284 5.59 13.42 -7.58
N SER A 285 6.62 14.01 -8.19
CA SER A 285 7.92 13.38 -8.45
C SER A 285 8.97 14.47 -8.61
N THR A 286 10.09 14.38 -7.89
CA THR A 286 11.12 15.43 -7.79
C THR A 286 12.53 14.85 -7.75
N TYR A 287 13.49 15.59 -8.28
CA TYR A 287 14.91 15.42 -7.95
C TYR A 287 15.19 15.96 -6.53
N LEU A 288 16.34 15.60 -5.97
CA LEU A 288 16.93 16.13 -4.75
C LEU A 288 18.47 16.05 -4.86
N GLY A 289 19.12 17.18 -5.18
CA GLY A 289 20.56 17.22 -5.45
C GLY A 289 21.13 18.62 -5.63
N GLY A 290 22.45 18.70 -5.78
CA GLY A 290 23.26 19.89 -6.05
C GLY A 290 24.21 19.70 -7.24
N SER A 291 25.39 20.32 -7.21
CA SER A 291 26.37 20.25 -8.33
C SER A 291 27.19 18.95 -8.40
N GLY A 292 27.23 18.19 -7.31
CA GLY A 292 27.88 16.90 -7.16
C GLY A 292 26.89 15.73 -7.34
N ALA A 293 27.27 14.57 -6.81
CA ALA A 293 26.54 13.31 -6.96
C ALA A 293 25.87 12.88 -5.64
N GLU A 294 24.55 12.71 -5.68
CA GLU A 294 23.71 12.32 -4.56
C GLU A 294 23.11 10.92 -4.72
N VAL A 295 23.00 10.19 -3.61
CA VAL A 295 22.29 8.91 -3.53
C VAL A 295 21.40 8.92 -2.30
N GLY A 296 20.09 8.77 -2.48
CA GLY A 296 19.17 8.38 -1.42
C GLY A 296 19.22 6.87 -1.22
N PHE A 297 19.35 6.41 0.02
CA PHE A 297 19.41 4.98 0.36
C PHE A 297 18.11 4.48 1.00
N ASP A 298 17.42 5.30 1.80
CA ASP A 298 16.26 4.87 2.58
C ASP A 298 15.27 6.03 2.86
N ILE A 299 14.02 5.69 3.17
CA ILE A 299 12.90 6.62 3.38
C ILE A 299 11.97 6.21 4.54
N ALA A 300 11.69 7.17 5.41
CA ALA A 300 10.66 7.07 6.44
C ALA A 300 9.63 8.20 6.35
N LEU A 301 8.43 7.99 6.88
CA LEU A 301 7.34 8.97 6.89
C LEU A 301 6.96 9.38 8.32
N ASP A 302 6.61 10.64 8.55
CA ASP A 302 5.87 11.02 9.76
C ASP A 302 4.35 10.86 9.60
N SER A 303 3.62 10.99 10.71
CA SER A 303 2.15 10.87 10.75
C SER A 303 1.40 11.99 9.99
N SER A 304 2.10 12.96 9.41
CA SER A 304 1.54 13.97 8.51
C SER A 304 1.87 13.69 7.04
N GLY A 305 2.58 12.59 6.73
CA GLY A 305 2.99 12.20 5.38
C GLY A 305 4.24 12.91 4.85
N ASN A 306 5.00 13.61 5.71
CA ASN A 306 6.27 14.21 5.28
C ASN A 306 7.33 13.13 5.13
N ALA A 307 8.09 13.17 4.03
CA ALA A 307 9.10 12.18 3.69
C ALA A 307 10.47 12.56 4.25
N TYR A 308 11.11 11.64 4.97
CA TYR A 308 12.46 11.75 5.50
C TYR A 308 13.36 10.83 4.68
N ILE A 309 14.40 11.38 4.06
CA ILE A 309 15.35 10.65 3.22
C ILE A 309 16.71 10.64 3.92
N ALA A 310 17.33 9.47 4.01
CA ALA A 310 18.75 9.30 4.32
C ALA A 310 19.54 9.03 3.03
N GLY A 311 20.76 9.54 2.97
CA GLY A 311 21.60 9.40 1.79
C GLY A 311 23.04 9.88 2.00
N ARG A 312 23.73 10.08 0.89
CA ARG A 312 25.06 10.70 0.79
C ARG A 312 25.11 11.76 -0.30
N THR A 313 26.01 12.72 -0.16
CA THR A 313 26.17 13.86 -1.07
C THR A 313 27.65 14.15 -1.30
N THR A 314 28.04 14.42 -2.54
CA THR A 314 29.33 15.09 -2.85
C THR A 314 29.14 16.54 -3.28
N SER A 315 27.90 17.01 -3.40
CA SER A 315 27.58 18.43 -3.59
C SER A 315 28.06 19.30 -2.42
N SER A 316 28.69 20.43 -2.74
CA SER A 316 28.97 21.51 -1.77
C SER A 316 27.78 22.45 -1.56
N ASP A 317 26.77 22.31 -2.41
CA ASP A 317 25.57 23.12 -2.59
C ASP A 317 24.29 22.27 -2.53
N PHE A 318 24.33 21.11 -1.87
CA PHE A 318 23.15 20.29 -1.57
C PHE A 318 22.06 21.15 -0.88
N PRO A 319 20.76 20.95 -1.19
CA PRO A 319 19.68 21.74 -0.61
C PRO A 319 19.61 21.66 0.93
N THR A 320 20.02 22.74 1.60
CA THR A 320 19.92 22.87 3.06
C THR A 320 18.86 23.88 3.48
N GLN A 321 18.07 23.51 4.48
CA GLN A 321 17.06 24.35 5.14
C GLN A 321 16.98 23.90 6.61
N GLY A 322 16.93 24.81 7.58
CA GLY A 322 16.85 24.45 9.01
C GLY A 322 18.00 23.56 9.53
N ALA A 323 19.13 23.52 8.83
CA ALA A 323 20.17 22.51 9.00
C ALA A 323 20.88 22.56 10.36
N PHE A 324 21.22 21.40 10.91
CA PHE A 324 22.25 21.25 11.94
C PHE A 324 23.65 21.57 11.36
N GLN A 325 23.95 21.05 10.18
CA GLN A 325 25.22 21.23 9.45
C GLN A 325 24.88 21.70 8.03
N GLY A 326 25.17 22.97 7.75
CA GLY A 326 24.76 23.66 6.51
C GLY A 326 25.77 23.64 5.37
N SER A 327 26.83 22.84 5.46
CA SER A 327 27.90 22.76 4.45
C SER A 327 28.63 21.42 4.50
N LEU A 328 28.92 20.86 3.32
CA LEU A 328 29.78 19.69 3.12
C LEU A 328 31.11 19.85 3.88
N SER A 329 31.53 18.81 4.60
CA SER A 329 32.72 18.84 5.46
C SER A 329 33.80 17.83 5.04
N GLY A 330 33.42 16.73 4.37
CA GLY A 330 34.27 15.61 3.93
C GLY A 330 35.40 15.94 2.95
N GLY A 331 35.51 17.19 2.49
CA GLY A 331 36.63 17.72 1.71
C GLY A 331 36.74 17.17 0.29
N SER A 332 37.17 15.91 0.15
CA SER A 332 37.19 15.15 -1.10
C SER A 332 36.43 13.81 -1.00
N GLY A 333 35.82 13.51 0.15
CA GLY A 333 34.83 12.45 0.32
C GLY A 333 33.38 12.96 0.15
N SER A 334 32.42 12.13 0.54
CA SER A 334 31.01 12.50 0.70
C SER A 334 30.66 12.65 2.18
N ASP A 335 29.77 13.59 2.50
CA ASP A 335 29.04 13.57 3.77
C ASP A 335 27.76 12.72 3.59
N ALA A 336 27.22 12.22 4.70
CA ALA A 336 25.83 11.79 4.71
C ALA A 336 24.90 13.02 4.61
N PHE A 337 23.67 12.83 4.12
CA PHE A 337 22.62 13.84 4.24
C PHE A 337 21.36 13.27 4.89
N VAL A 338 20.59 14.16 5.51
CA VAL A 338 19.22 13.90 5.93
C VAL A 338 18.32 15.04 5.45
N ALA A 339 17.33 14.71 4.63
CA ALA A 339 16.36 15.66 4.09
C ALA A 339 14.94 15.31 4.55
N LYS A 340 14.12 16.31 4.81
CA LYS A 340 12.69 16.18 5.10
C LYS A 340 11.89 17.02 4.09
N LEU A 341 11.11 16.38 3.23
CA LEU A 341 10.22 17.03 2.27
C LEU A 341 8.77 17.05 2.79
N SER A 342 8.00 18.07 2.38
CA SER A 342 6.58 18.18 2.70
C SER A 342 5.76 17.03 2.11
N ALA A 343 4.60 16.74 2.70
CA ALA A 343 3.71 15.67 2.25
C ALA A 343 3.13 15.85 0.83
N ASP A 344 3.25 17.05 0.26
CA ASP A 344 2.94 17.40 -1.14
C ASP A 344 4.16 17.40 -2.07
N GLY A 345 5.37 17.13 -1.57
CA GLY A 345 6.61 17.08 -2.34
C GLY A 345 7.17 18.43 -2.78
N THR A 346 6.46 19.54 -2.52
CA THR A 346 6.78 20.86 -3.09
C THR A 346 7.83 21.65 -2.33
N SER A 347 8.18 21.25 -1.11
CA SER A 347 9.08 22.02 -0.24
C SER A 347 9.97 21.16 0.66
N LEU A 348 11.23 21.60 0.81
CA LEU A 348 12.15 21.10 1.82
C LEU A 348 11.79 21.73 3.18
N VAL A 349 11.31 20.91 4.12
CA VAL A 349 11.02 21.30 5.52
C VAL A 349 12.32 21.52 6.28
N TYR A 350 13.25 20.56 6.15
CA TYR A 350 14.65 20.74 6.51
C TYR A 350 15.56 19.89 5.61
N GLY A 351 16.82 20.26 5.49
CA GLY A 351 17.87 19.47 4.85
C GLY A 351 19.21 19.79 5.49
N THR A 352 19.97 18.77 5.87
CA THR A 352 21.26 18.90 6.57
C THR A 352 22.27 17.90 6.04
N TYR A 353 23.53 18.32 5.98
CA TYR A 353 24.66 17.39 5.95
C TYR A 353 24.80 16.70 7.32
N LEU A 354 25.57 15.61 7.36
CA LEU A 354 25.96 14.90 8.57
C LEU A 354 27.30 14.20 8.29
N GLY A 355 28.42 14.87 8.59
CA GLY A 355 29.74 14.34 8.25
C GLY A 355 30.90 15.05 8.96
N GLY A 356 32.08 14.43 8.89
CA GLY A 356 33.35 14.98 9.38
C GLY A 356 34.25 15.41 8.22
N ILE A 357 35.50 14.93 8.18
CA ILE A 357 36.48 15.26 7.11
C ILE A 357 36.81 14.07 6.20
N GLY A 358 36.13 12.94 6.38
CA GLY A 358 36.37 11.69 5.68
C GLY A 358 35.25 11.39 4.69
N PHE A 359 34.84 10.14 4.71
CA PHE A 359 33.72 9.57 3.96
C PHE A 359 32.66 9.10 4.96
N ASP A 360 31.45 9.61 4.80
CA ASP A 360 30.29 9.35 5.64
C ASP A 360 29.07 9.05 4.74
N GLU A 361 28.26 8.05 5.10
CA GLU A 361 27.03 7.67 4.38
C GLU A 361 25.93 7.31 5.38
N ALA A 362 24.71 7.86 5.21
CA ALA A 362 23.53 7.43 5.96
C ALA A 362 22.76 6.39 5.16
N LEU A 363 22.77 5.14 5.62
CA LEU A 363 22.24 3.99 4.88
C LEU A 363 20.78 3.65 5.24
N SER A 364 20.30 4.02 6.44
CA SER A 364 18.90 3.82 6.83
C SER A 364 18.38 4.86 7.83
N VAL A 365 17.07 5.12 7.82
CA VAL A 365 16.37 6.14 8.63
C VAL A 365 15.05 5.64 9.24
N ALA A 366 14.84 5.89 10.53
CA ALA A 366 13.60 5.61 11.25
C ALA A 366 13.05 6.86 11.98
N VAL A 367 11.75 7.14 11.82
CA VAL A 367 11.11 8.34 12.38
C VAL A 367 10.15 7.95 13.51
N ASN A 368 10.30 8.57 14.68
CA ASN A 368 9.38 8.33 15.81
C ASN A 368 8.12 9.20 15.74
N SER A 369 7.14 8.91 16.61
CA SER A 369 5.88 9.66 16.73
C SER A 369 6.03 11.14 17.14
N SER A 370 7.23 11.60 17.49
CA SER A 370 7.55 13.01 17.74
C SER A 370 8.20 13.70 16.52
N GLY A 371 8.32 13.02 15.38
CA GLY A 371 8.97 13.53 14.17
C GLY A 371 10.51 13.56 14.23
N GLN A 372 11.12 12.88 15.21
CA GLN A 372 12.58 12.80 15.31
C GLN A 372 13.10 11.68 14.40
N ALA A 373 14.01 12.01 13.49
CA ALA A 373 14.74 11.04 12.68
C ALA A 373 15.86 10.39 13.48
N HIS A 374 16.00 9.08 13.34
CA HIS A 374 17.10 8.25 13.83
C HIS A 374 17.78 7.67 12.59
N ILE A 375 19.09 7.78 12.49
CA ILE A 375 19.85 7.49 11.28
C ILE A 375 21.01 6.56 11.64
N THR A 376 21.25 5.55 10.80
CA THR A 376 22.47 4.74 10.85
C THR A 376 23.16 4.72 9.49
N GLY A 377 24.36 4.14 9.47
CA GLY A 377 25.25 4.19 8.32
C GLY A 377 26.68 3.89 8.75
N ARG A 378 27.65 4.47 8.06
CA ARG A 378 29.09 4.26 8.28
C ARG A 378 29.90 5.55 8.14
N THR A 379 31.03 5.60 8.83
CA THR A 379 31.90 6.78 8.96
C THR A 379 33.38 6.38 9.01
N THR A 380 34.20 7.01 8.16
CA THR A 380 35.68 7.07 8.33
C THR A 380 36.13 8.38 9.01
N SER A 381 35.18 9.28 9.29
CA SER A 381 35.46 10.59 9.87
C SER A 381 35.84 10.49 11.35
N THR A 382 37.12 10.69 11.67
CA THR A 382 37.61 10.81 13.06
C THR A 382 37.04 12.03 13.82
N GLY A 383 36.44 12.98 13.09
CA GLY A 383 35.74 14.15 13.62
C GLY A 383 34.23 14.15 13.32
N PHE A 384 33.59 12.98 13.18
CA PHE A 384 32.15 12.88 12.94
C PHE A 384 31.34 13.59 14.05
N PRO A 385 30.22 14.27 13.73
CA PRO A 385 29.47 15.05 14.72
C PRO A 385 28.81 14.17 15.80
N THR A 386 29.40 14.10 17.00
CA THR A 386 28.85 13.38 18.17
C THR A 386 28.14 14.28 19.18
N GLN A 387 27.14 13.76 19.87
CA GLN A 387 26.43 14.44 20.97
C GLN A 387 25.93 13.40 21.97
N ASN A 388 26.18 13.56 23.26
CA ASN A 388 25.86 12.55 24.29
C ASN A 388 26.28 11.09 23.91
N PRO A 389 27.49 10.85 23.36
CA PRO A 389 27.82 9.58 22.73
C PRO A 389 28.01 8.41 23.71
N LEU A 390 27.77 7.19 23.23
CA LEU A 390 28.24 5.93 23.82
C LEU A 390 29.73 5.70 23.54
N GLN A 391 30.14 5.95 22.30
CA GLN A 391 31.53 6.00 21.83
C GLN A 391 31.75 7.36 21.19
N GLY A 392 32.67 8.16 21.75
CA GLY A 392 32.96 9.53 21.31
C GLY A 392 34.07 9.66 20.26
N SER A 393 34.55 8.55 19.71
CA SER A 393 35.66 8.50 18.75
C SER A 393 35.55 7.26 17.86
N LEU A 394 35.92 7.42 16.59
CA LEU A 394 36.14 6.31 15.65
C LEU A 394 37.08 5.27 16.27
N SER A 395 36.68 4.00 16.25
CA SER A 395 37.37 2.90 16.91
C SER A 395 38.12 2.00 15.91
N GLY A 396 37.62 1.89 14.68
CA GLY A 396 38.10 1.04 13.57
C GLY A 396 39.48 1.39 12.98
N GLY A 397 40.18 2.36 13.57
CA GLY A 397 41.57 2.71 13.27
C GLY A 397 41.79 3.31 11.88
N ALA A 398 41.86 2.45 10.86
CA ALA A 398 42.00 2.81 9.45
C ALA A 398 40.83 2.30 8.57
N GLY A 399 39.85 1.61 9.18
CA GLY A 399 38.57 1.27 8.57
C GLY A 399 37.51 2.33 8.84
N GLU A 400 36.28 1.87 9.07
CA GLU A 400 35.08 2.67 9.30
C GLU A 400 34.27 2.06 10.45
N ASP A 401 33.67 2.91 11.30
CA ASP A 401 32.70 2.48 12.32
C ASP A 401 31.29 2.67 11.74
N ALA A 402 30.30 1.96 12.30
CA ALA A 402 28.91 2.38 12.17
C ALA A 402 28.67 3.67 12.98
N PHE A 403 27.59 4.38 12.69
CA PHE A 403 27.11 5.45 13.58
C PHE A 403 25.62 5.32 13.90
N VAL A 404 25.20 5.96 14.99
CA VAL A 404 23.78 6.11 15.34
C VAL A 404 23.51 7.56 15.75
N THR A 405 22.77 8.27 14.91
CA THR A 405 22.45 9.70 15.06
C THR A 405 20.96 9.90 15.27
N LYS A 406 20.57 10.83 16.14
CA LYS A 406 19.18 11.23 16.37
C LYS A 406 19.04 12.74 16.25
N LEU A 407 18.23 13.20 15.29
CA LEU A 407 17.96 14.62 15.07
C LEU A 407 16.76 15.12 15.89
N SER A 408 16.74 16.43 16.17
CA SER A 408 15.51 17.13 16.56
C SER A 408 14.50 17.14 15.40
N ALA A 409 13.21 17.29 15.71
CA ALA A 409 12.13 17.14 14.71
C ALA A 409 12.08 18.25 13.64
N ASP A 410 12.88 19.31 13.84
CA ASP A 410 13.13 20.43 12.93
C ASP A 410 14.47 20.31 12.16
N GLY A 411 15.26 19.25 12.40
CA GLY A 411 16.56 19.01 11.77
C GLY A 411 17.73 19.85 12.31
N ALA A 412 17.47 20.80 13.21
CA ALA A 412 18.42 21.83 13.59
C ALA A 412 19.46 21.43 14.66
N SER A 413 19.33 20.27 15.29
CA SER A 413 20.22 19.83 16.37
C SER A 413 20.30 18.31 16.53
N LEU A 414 21.43 17.84 17.08
CA LEU A 414 21.59 16.46 17.55
C LEU A 414 20.95 16.29 18.93
N VAL A 415 20.08 15.30 19.10
CA VAL A 415 19.58 14.84 20.41
C VAL A 415 20.61 13.89 21.03
N PHE A 416 21.10 12.95 20.22
CA PHE A 416 22.36 12.25 20.44
C PHE A 416 22.99 11.88 19.10
N SER A 417 24.29 11.58 19.12
CA SER A 417 25.03 10.96 18.02
C SER A 417 26.26 10.25 18.60
N THR A 418 26.50 9.03 18.15
CA THR A 418 27.58 8.15 18.61
C THR A 418 28.17 7.35 17.45
N TYR A 419 29.46 7.03 17.53
CA TYR A 419 30.03 5.90 16.79
C TYR A 419 29.50 4.58 17.39
N LEU A 420 29.59 3.50 16.63
CA LEU A 420 29.23 2.13 17.01
C LEU A 420 30.19 1.17 16.29
N GLY A 421 31.24 0.72 16.97
CA GLY A 421 32.30 -0.10 16.34
C GLY A 421 33.34 -0.64 17.31
N GLY A 422 34.15 -1.58 16.82
CA GLY A 422 35.33 -2.13 17.49
C GLY A 422 36.62 -1.67 16.81
N GLY A 423 37.60 -2.55 16.64
CA GLY A 423 38.95 -2.20 16.15
C GLY A 423 39.16 -2.31 14.64
N ASN A 424 38.18 -2.80 13.87
CA ASN A 424 38.27 -3.05 12.43
C ASN A 424 37.12 -2.32 11.67
N THR A 425 36.47 -2.98 10.69
CA THR A 425 35.34 -2.39 9.95
C THR A 425 34.00 -2.83 10.53
N ASP A 426 33.14 -1.84 10.77
CA ASP A 426 31.77 -1.99 11.24
C ASP A 426 30.85 -1.08 10.40
N GLN A 427 29.68 -1.55 9.98
CA GLN A 427 28.74 -0.76 9.16
C GLN A 427 27.29 -1.00 9.61
N GLY A 428 26.54 0.07 9.87
CA GLY A 428 25.11 0.00 10.17
C GLY A 428 24.29 0.07 8.89
N HIS A 429 23.47 -0.94 8.63
CA HIS A 429 22.69 -1.04 7.38
C HIS A 429 21.21 -0.76 7.57
N GLY A 430 20.62 -1.17 8.70
CA GLY A 430 19.20 -0.96 8.99
C GLY A 430 18.97 -0.40 10.39
N ILE A 431 18.04 0.54 10.54
CA ILE A 431 17.65 1.13 11.82
C ILE A 431 16.13 1.11 12.00
N THR A 432 15.67 0.82 13.22
CA THR A 432 14.24 0.94 13.59
C THR A 432 14.10 1.42 15.04
N VAL A 433 12.91 1.90 15.41
CA VAL A 433 12.66 2.55 16.72
C VAL A 433 11.32 2.09 17.30
N ASP A 434 11.32 1.62 18.55
CA ASP A 434 10.09 1.19 19.21
C ASP A 434 9.27 2.35 19.81
N SER A 435 8.06 2.03 20.28
CA SER A 435 7.12 2.98 20.89
C SER A 435 7.60 3.59 22.21
N SER A 436 8.65 3.04 22.84
CA SER A 436 9.34 3.63 23.98
C SER A 436 10.51 4.53 23.56
N GLY A 437 10.86 4.53 22.27
CA GLY A 437 11.96 5.29 21.70
C GLY A 437 13.31 4.59 21.78
N ASN A 438 13.37 3.29 22.08
CA ASN A 438 14.62 2.53 21.99
C ASN A 438 14.95 2.30 20.52
N VAL A 439 16.22 2.42 20.16
CA VAL A 439 16.72 2.32 18.79
C VAL A 439 17.37 0.96 18.59
N TYR A 440 17.00 0.26 17.52
CA TYR A 440 17.58 -1.01 17.11
C TYR A 440 18.38 -0.77 15.83
N VAL A 441 19.60 -1.27 15.77
CA VAL A 441 20.48 -1.15 14.61
C VAL A 441 21.02 -2.53 14.26
N THR A 442 20.88 -2.92 13.00
CA THR A 442 21.51 -4.11 12.43
C THR A 442 22.59 -3.70 11.43
N GLY A 443 23.57 -4.57 11.25
CA GLY A 443 24.67 -4.31 10.32
C GLY A 443 25.65 -5.47 10.25
N GLN A 444 26.86 -5.18 9.77
CA GLN A 444 27.96 -6.14 9.68
C GLN A 444 29.18 -5.65 10.49
N THR A 445 29.95 -6.60 11.03
CA THR A 445 31.15 -6.35 11.83
C THR A 445 32.23 -7.40 11.55
N ASN A 446 33.47 -6.98 11.35
CA ASN A 446 34.65 -7.87 11.48
C ASN A 446 35.55 -7.47 12.66
N SER A 447 35.04 -6.62 13.56
CA SER A 447 35.68 -6.25 14.81
C SER A 447 35.54 -7.37 15.84
N THR A 448 36.64 -8.04 16.20
CA THR A 448 36.64 -9.07 17.27
C THR A 448 36.33 -8.51 18.68
N ASN A 449 36.27 -7.18 18.79
CA ASN A 449 36.00 -6.40 19.99
C ASN A 449 34.82 -5.42 19.81
N PHE A 450 33.84 -5.74 18.95
CA PHE A 450 32.60 -4.96 18.84
C PHE A 450 31.91 -4.80 20.21
N PRO A 451 31.26 -3.66 20.52
CA PRO A 451 30.74 -3.39 21.86
C PRO A 451 29.50 -4.25 22.18
N THR A 452 29.68 -5.34 22.91
CA THR A 452 28.59 -6.25 23.32
C THR A 452 28.01 -5.90 24.70
N SER A 453 26.73 -6.21 24.91
CA SER A 453 26.02 -6.06 26.20
C SER A 453 24.86 -7.05 26.26
N LEU A 454 24.72 -7.82 27.33
CA LEU A 454 23.67 -8.86 27.49
C LEU A 454 23.50 -9.77 26.25
N ALA A 455 24.61 -10.09 25.58
CA ALA A 455 24.61 -10.67 24.24
C ALA A 455 24.16 -12.14 24.18
N PHE A 456 23.52 -12.51 23.07
CA PHE A 456 23.27 -13.90 22.68
C PHE A 456 24.56 -14.59 22.18
N GLN A 457 25.31 -13.92 21.32
CA GLN A 457 26.70 -14.23 20.97
C GLN A 457 27.60 -13.05 21.37
N GLY A 458 28.57 -13.31 22.24
CA GLY A 458 29.46 -12.29 22.82
C GLY A 458 30.79 -12.06 22.10
N ALA A 459 31.05 -12.76 21.00
CA ALA A 459 32.29 -12.66 20.22
C ALA A 459 32.03 -13.04 18.75
N LEU A 460 32.83 -12.48 17.85
CA LEU A 460 32.84 -12.77 16.41
C LEU A 460 33.09 -14.25 16.13
N ALA A 461 32.25 -14.88 15.31
CA ALA A 461 32.32 -16.28 14.92
C ALA A 461 33.00 -16.50 13.55
N GLY A 462 32.82 -15.57 12.60
CA GLY A 462 33.31 -15.62 11.22
C GLY A 462 34.83 -15.55 11.07
N GLY A 463 35.54 -15.27 12.17
CA GLY A 463 37.00 -15.36 12.32
C GLY A 463 37.78 -14.28 11.57
N ALA A 464 37.70 -14.30 10.24
CA ALA A 464 38.23 -13.26 9.33
C ALA A 464 37.18 -12.74 8.34
N GLY A 465 35.98 -13.35 8.29
CA GLY A 465 34.79 -12.77 7.67
C GLY A 465 34.11 -11.74 8.58
N ASN A 466 32.97 -11.24 8.10
CA ASN A 466 32.05 -10.42 8.90
C ASN A 466 31.01 -11.31 9.59
N ASP A 467 30.55 -10.94 10.78
CA ASP A 467 29.29 -11.40 11.37
C ASP A 467 28.23 -10.29 11.24
N VAL A 468 26.96 -10.66 11.41
CA VAL A 468 25.89 -9.69 11.69
C VAL A 468 26.07 -9.14 13.11
N PHE A 469 25.70 -7.89 13.35
CA PHE A 469 25.42 -7.39 14.70
C PHE A 469 23.97 -6.93 14.87
N LEU A 470 23.46 -7.01 16.10
CA LEU A 470 22.21 -6.37 16.51
C LEU A 470 22.43 -5.59 17.81
N THR A 471 22.24 -4.27 17.75
CA THR A 471 22.40 -3.36 18.89
C THR A 471 21.07 -2.70 19.24
N LYS A 472 20.66 -2.73 20.52
CA LYS A 472 19.50 -1.98 21.04
C LYS A 472 19.96 -0.90 22.02
N ILE A 473 19.77 0.36 21.68
CA ILE A 473 20.18 1.55 22.44
C ILE A 473 18.97 2.18 23.14
N ALA A 474 19.13 2.58 24.40
CA ALA A 474 18.09 3.28 25.17
C ALA A 474 17.76 4.67 24.57
N PRO A 475 16.59 5.27 24.85
CA PRO A 475 16.09 6.45 24.14
C PRO A 475 16.92 7.73 24.37
N SER A 476 17.81 7.70 25.36
CA SER A 476 18.77 8.74 25.73
C SER A 476 20.06 8.73 24.89
N GLY A 477 20.35 7.66 24.15
CA GLY A 477 21.62 7.46 23.45
C GLY A 477 22.81 7.05 24.33
N LEU A 478 22.61 6.92 25.66
CA LEU A 478 23.69 6.81 26.66
C LEU A 478 23.96 5.38 27.18
N SER A 479 23.23 4.37 26.70
CA SER A 479 23.34 3.00 27.21
C SER A 479 22.82 1.96 26.22
N PHE A 480 23.59 0.91 25.98
CA PHE A 480 23.09 -0.32 25.37
C PHE A 480 22.09 -0.99 26.33
N ILE A 481 20.90 -1.33 25.82
CA ILE A 481 19.99 -2.28 26.46
C ILE A 481 20.52 -3.70 26.21
N PHE A 482 20.86 -3.99 24.95
CA PHE A 482 21.70 -5.13 24.58
C PHE A 482 22.52 -4.80 23.31
N SER A 483 23.53 -5.60 23.04
CA SER A 483 24.29 -5.62 21.79
C SER A 483 24.93 -6.99 21.62
N THR A 484 24.74 -7.63 20.46
CA THR A 484 25.14 -9.02 20.18
C THR A 484 25.65 -9.18 18.75
N TYR A 485 26.52 -10.16 18.53
CA TYR A 485 26.77 -10.72 17.21
C TYR A 485 25.62 -11.69 16.83
N LEU A 486 25.54 -12.04 15.54
CA LEU A 486 24.82 -13.18 14.98
C LEU A 486 25.63 -13.72 13.78
N GLY A 487 26.33 -14.84 13.95
CA GLY A 487 27.14 -15.44 12.89
C GLY A 487 27.57 -16.89 13.15
N GLY A 488 28.01 -17.55 12.07
CA GLY A 488 28.73 -18.82 12.05
C GLY A 488 30.21 -18.61 11.70
N THR A 489 30.86 -19.56 11.03
CA THR A 489 32.30 -19.48 10.66
C THR A 489 32.57 -18.98 9.23
N GLY A 490 31.55 -18.49 8.53
CA GLY A 490 31.63 -17.92 7.19
C GLY A 490 31.65 -16.39 7.21
N GLU A 491 30.94 -15.81 6.25
CA GLU A 491 30.67 -14.37 6.16
C GLU A 491 29.16 -14.17 6.21
N ASP A 492 28.69 -13.40 7.18
CA ASP A 492 27.28 -13.18 7.48
C ASP A 492 27.02 -11.65 7.58
N LEU A 493 26.10 -11.14 6.76
CA LEU A 493 25.88 -9.71 6.55
C LEU A 493 24.41 -9.35 6.85
N GLY A 494 24.13 -8.52 7.84
CA GLY A 494 22.76 -8.11 8.18
C GLY A 494 22.38 -6.81 7.48
N ARG A 495 21.21 -6.78 6.83
CA ARG A 495 20.76 -5.65 6.00
C ARG A 495 19.56 -4.92 6.62
N GLY A 496 18.37 -5.52 6.59
CA GLY A 496 17.14 -4.94 7.15
C GLY A 496 16.84 -5.37 8.59
N VAL A 497 16.14 -4.50 9.36
CA VAL A 497 15.60 -4.82 10.70
C VAL A 497 14.21 -4.23 10.94
N ALA A 498 13.27 -5.06 11.41
CA ALA A 498 11.90 -4.69 11.73
C ALA A 498 11.47 -5.20 13.12
N LEU A 499 10.33 -4.72 13.65
CA LEU A 499 9.79 -5.08 14.96
C LEU A 499 8.35 -5.59 14.85
N ASP A 500 7.95 -6.55 15.69
CA ASP A 500 6.54 -6.87 15.94
C ASP A 500 5.91 -6.02 17.06
N SER A 501 4.61 -6.23 17.29
CA SER A 501 3.84 -5.58 18.35
C SER A 501 4.40 -5.82 19.78
N ASP A 502 5.10 -6.94 19.99
CA ASP A 502 5.79 -7.33 21.24
C ASP A 502 7.24 -6.81 21.33
N GLN A 503 7.70 -6.02 20.34
CA GLN A 503 9.06 -5.45 20.23
C GLN A 503 10.19 -6.50 20.07
N ASN A 504 9.86 -7.69 19.55
CA ASN A 504 10.84 -8.66 19.09
C ASN A 504 11.46 -8.18 17.77
N ALA A 505 12.77 -8.36 17.60
CA ALA A 505 13.50 -7.84 16.44
C ALA A 505 13.67 -8.92 15.36
N TYR A 506 13.23 -8.60 14.14
CA TYR A 506 13.33 -9.45 12.96
C TYR A 506 14.43 -8.90 12.05
N LEU A 507 15.36 -9.76 11.61
CA LEU A 507 16.50 -9.41 10.78
C LEU A 507 16.51 -10.25 9.50
N THR A 508 16.97 -9.64 8.40
CA THR A 508 17.37 -10.35 7.18
C THR A 508 18.76 -9.91 6.72
N GLY A 509 19.29 -10.60 5.71
CA GLY A 509 20.63 -10.43 5.21
C GLY A 509 21.06 -11.60 4.34
N SER A 510 22.36 -11.88 4.33
CA SER A 510 22.99 -12.99 3.60
C SER A 510 24.01 -13.73 4.46
N THR A 511 24.16 -15.05 4.27
CA THR A 511 25.06 -15.93 5.02
C THR A 511 25.84 -16.87 4.10
N LYS A 512 27.15 -17.00 4.31
CA LYS A 512 27.98 -18.12 3.81
C LYS A 512 28.28 -19.16 4.89
N SER A 513 27.88 -18.91 6.13
CA SER A 513 28.13 -19.83 7.25
C SER A 513 27.34 -21.13 7.10
N THR A 514 28.01 -22.26 6.88
CA THR A 514 27.40 -23.61 6.92
C THR A 514 26.88 -24.01 8.32
N ASN A 515 27.17 -23.20 9.33
CA ASN A 515 26.83 -23.33 10.74
C ASN A 515 26.17 -22.06 11.32
N PHE A 516 25.44 -21.30 10.50
CA PHE A 516 24.70 -20.11 10.95
C PHE A 516 23.75 -20.44 12.13
N PRO A 517 23.53 -19.53 13.10
CA PRO A 517 22.78 -19.84 14.32
C PRO A 517 21.27 -20.00 14.07
N THR A 518 20.84 -21.21 13.73
CA THR A 518 19.43 -21.56 13.50
C THR A 518 18.68 -21.92 14.80
N GLN A 519 17.37 -21.66 14.81
CA GLN A 519 16.44 -22.04 15.87
C GLN A 519 15.06 -22.24 15.24
N SER A 520 14.43 -23.41 15.44
CA SER A 520 13.16 -23.75 14.77
C SER A 520 13.14 -23.42 13.25
N PRO A 521 14.15 -23.84 12.47
CA PRO A 521 14.32 -23.34 11.10
C PRO A 521 13.32 -23.96 10.12
N PHE A 522 12.90 -23.16 9.13
CA PHE A 522 12.25 -23.65 7.90
C PHE A 522 13.26 -24.40 7.01
N GLN A 523 14.47 -23.84 6.85
CA GLN A 523 15.63 -24.48 6.24
C GLN A 523 16.79 -24.50 7.25
N GLY A 524 17.19 -25.69 7.67
CA GLY A 524 18.21 -25.89 8.72
C GLY A 524 19.66 -25.97 8.21
N ASN A 525 19.89 -25.83 6.91
CA ASN A 525 21.22 -25.80 6.28
C ASN A 525 21.20 -24.77 5.14
N ILE A 526 22.37 -24.22 4.82
CA ILE A 526 22.60 -23.43 3.60
C ILE A 526 22.29 -24.27 2.35
N GLY A 527 21.66 -23.69 1.33
CA GLY A 527 21.07 -24.42 0.22
C GLY A 527 22.08 -25.03 -0.78
N ASP A 528 23.29 -24.46 -0.89
CA ASP A 528 24.42 -25.08 -1.62
C ASP A 528 25.11 -26.21 -0.82
N GLY A 529 24.85 -26.29 0.50
CA GLY A 529 25.47 -27.23 1.43
C GLY A 529 26.97 -27.03 1.69
N THR A 530 27.60 -25.96 1.20
CA THR A 530 29.06 -25.76 1.25
C THR A 530 29.56 -24.37 1.65
N GLY A 531 28.73 -23.32 1.59
CA GLY A 531 29.17 -21.94 1.90
C GLY A 531 29.90 -21.24 0.75
N THR A 532 29.70 -21.67 -0.49
CA THR A 532 30.29 -21.02 -1.68
C THR A 532 29.37 -19.98 -2.31
N ALA A 533 28.06 -20.23 -2.29
CA ALA A 533 27.04 -19.21 -2.49
C ALA A 533 26.66 -18.52 -1.16
N ASN A 534 26.00 -17.36 -1.26
CA ASN A 534 25.23 -16.81 -0.15
C ASN A 534 23.83 -17.46 -0.17
N ASP A 535 23.29 -17.87 0.98
CA ASP A 535 21.84 -17.92 1.19
C ASP A 535 21.38 -16.58 1.79
N ALA A 536 20.11 -16.21 1.63
CA ALA A 536 19.51 -15.23 2.53
C ALA A 536 19.26 -15.86 3.91
N PHE A 537 18.93 -15.06 4.92
CA PHE A 537 18.44 -15.58 6.20
C PHE A 537 17.25 -14.79 6.72
N PHE A 538 16.52 -15.39 7.66
CA PHE A 538 15.56 -14.67 8.49
C PHE A 538 15.64 -15.10 9.96
N THR A 539 15.73 -14.12 10.84
CA THR A 539 15.97 -14.33 12.28
C THR A 539 15.05 -13.46 13.12
N LYS A 540 14.39 -14.03 14.13
CA LYS A 540 13.61 -13.29 15.14
C LYS A 540 14.28 -13.42 16.50
N PHE A 541 14.87 -12.33 16.99
CA PHE A 541 15.29 -12.19 18.39
C PHE A 541 14.11 -11.82 19.27
N ASN A 542 14.08 -12.33 20.50
CA ASN A 542 13.15 -11.82 21.52
C ASN A 542 13.45 -10.35 21.88
N SER A 543 12.47 -9.64 22.46
CA SER A 543 12.57 -8.19 22.76
C SER A 543 13.65 -7.77 23.77
N ASN A 544 14.34 -8.74 24.40
CA ASN A 544 15.50 -8.55 25.28
C ASN A 544 16.85 -8.96 24.67
N GLY A 545 16.88 -9.50 23.46
CA GLY A 545 18.10 -9.85 22.71
C GLY A 545 18.84 -11.11 23.16
N ALA A 546 18.39 -11.79 24.23
CA ALA A 546 19.12 -12.92 24.82
C ALA A 546 18.83 -14.28 24.18
N SER A 547 17.80 -14.42 23.33
CA SER A 547 17.52 -15.67 22.62
C SER A 547 16.75 -15.47 21.32
N LEU A 548 17.01 -16.34 20.36
CA LEU A 548 16.23 -16.48 19.13
C LEU A 548 14.87 -17.13 19.44
N ALA A 549 13.79 -16.59 18.87
CA ALA A 549 12.49 -17.24 18.80
C ALA A 549 12.43 -18.20 17.60
N PHE A 550 12.93 -17.74 16.45
CA PHE A 550 13.32 -18.57 15.32
C PHE A 550 14.52 -17.96 14.57
N SER A 551 15.21 -18.78 13.78
CA SER A 551 16.24 -18.39 12.83
C SER A 551 16.42 -19.49 11.79
N SER A 552 16.46 -19.11 10.51
CA SER A 552 16.47 -20.00 9.36
C SER A 552 17.37 -19.44 8.25
N TYR A 553 18.00 -20.34 7.49
CA TYR A 553 18.46 -20.03 6.14
C TYR A 553 17.24 -19.80 5.23
N PHE A 554 17.44 -19.13 4.10
CA PHE A 554 16.42 -18.92 3.08
C PHE A 554 17.06 -18.80 1.70
N GLY A 555 16.98 -19.87 0.91
CA GLY A 555 17.68 -19.93 -0.38
C GLY A 555 17.62 -21.29 -1.07
N GLY A 556 18.37 -21.40 -2.17
CA GLY A 556 18.56 -22.59 -2.99
C GLY A 556 20.05 -22.87 -3.24
N THR A 557 20.41 -23.36 -4.43
CA THR A 557 21.81 -23.70 -4.77
C THR A 557 22.57 -22.59 -5.51
N GLY A 558 21.92 -21.45 -5.76
CA GLY A 558 22.51 -20.24 -6.32
C GLY A 558 22.80 -19.20 -5.23
N GLU A 559 23.17 -17.98 -5.63
CA GLU A 559 23.33 -16.86 -4.69
C GLU A 559 21.99 -16.18 -4.39
N ASP A 560 21.62 -16.15 -3.11
CA ASP A 560 20.42 -15.51 -2.60
C ASP A 560 20.78 -14.46 -1.53
N VAL A 561 20.15 -13.29 -1.57
CA VAL A 561 20.45 -12.16 -0.67
C VAL A 561 19.16 -11.47 -0.25
N GLY A 562 18.85 -11.48 1.05
CA GLY A 562 17.76 -10.69 1.63
C GLY A 562 18.21 -9.26 1.88
N ASN A 563 17.61 -8.30 1.17
CA ASN A 563 17.97 -6.88 1.25
C ASN A 563 17.21 -6.15 2.34
N ASP A 564 15.90 -6.35 2.46
CA ASP A 564 15.05 -5.59 3.37
C ASP A 564 13.89 -6.43 3.91
N ILE A 565 13.31 -5.99 5.04
CA ILE A 565 12.38 -6.74 5.88
C ILE A 565 11.31 -5.84 6.49
N ALA A 566 10.05 -6.23 6.35
CA ALA A 566 8.90 -5.53 6.93
C ALA A 566 8.07 -6.48 7.79
N VAL A 567 7.46 -5.94 8.86
CA VAL A 567 6.49 -6.63 9.71
C VAL A 567 5.16 -5.88 9.65
N ASP A 568 4.06 -6.61 9.51
CA ASP A 568 2.72 -6.02 9.43
C ASP A 568 1.98 -6.00 10.78
N ASN A 569 0.82 -5.32 10.84
CA ASN A 569 0.02 -5.21 12.07
C ASN A 569 -0.65 -6.53 12.54
N ALA A 570 -0.31 -7.67 11.93
CA ALA A 570 -0.64 -9.01 12.38
C ALA A 570 0.64 -9.84 12.67
N ASP A 571 1.77 -9.15 12.89
CA ASP A 571 3.11 -9.66 13.22
C ASP A 571 3.67 -10.65 12.18
N ARG A 572 3.20 -10.57 10.93
CA ARG A 572 3.68 -11.37 9.79
C ARG A 572 4.87 -10.70 9.12
N LEU A 573 5.85 -11.51 8.77
CA LEU A 573 7.13 -11.10 8.23
C LEU A 573 7.14 -11.12 6.71
N VAL A 574 7.64 -10.07 6.06
CA VAL A 574 7.86 -10.00 4.61
C VAL A 574 9.32 -9.61 4.33
N ILE A 575 9.95 -10.28 3.37
CA ILE A 575 11.33 -10.04 2.95
C ILE A 575 11.36 -9.83 1.43
N THR A 576 12.25 -8.96 0.96
CA THR A 576 12.64 -8.86 -0.44
C THR A 576 14.15 -8.92 -0.63
N GLY A 577 14.60 -9.15 -1.85
CA GLY A 577 16.00 -9.37 -2.18
C GLY A 577 16.18 -9.78 -3.64
N ARG A 578 17.26 -10.50 -3.92
CA ARG A 578 17.55 -11.13 -5.22
C ARG A 578 17.95 -12.60 -5.08
N THR A 579 17.73 -13.37 -6.14
CA THR A 579 17.98 -14.82 -6.22
C THR A 579 18.59 -15.21 -7.57
N ALA A 580 19.67 -15.98 -7.55
CA ALA A 580 20.16 -16.76 -8.68
C ALA A 580 19.77 -18.25 -8.57
N SER A 581 19.09 -18.65 -7.49
CA SER A 581 18.65 -20.02 -7.26
C SER A 581 17.48 -20.38 -8.16
N THR A 582 17.70 -21.27 -9.14
CA THR A 582 16.61 -21.87 -9.94
C THR A 582 15.68 -22.79 -9.13
N ASN A 583 16.07 -23.10 -7.90
CA ASN A 583 15.35 -23.89 -6.90
C ASN A 583 14.98 -23.07 -5.65
N PHE A 584 14.84 -21.74 -5.76
CA PHE A 584 14.48 -20.88 -4.63
C PHE A 584 13.14 -21.32 -3.98
N PRO A 585 12.98 -21.21 -2.65
CA PRO A 585 11.79 -21.70 -1.95
C PRO A 585 10.55 -20.86 -2.30
N THR A 586 9.70 -21.38 -3.19
CA THR A 586 8.44 -20.74 -3.60
C THR A 586 7.22 -21.33 -2.89
N ALA A 587 6.18 -20.51 -2.71
CA ALA A 587 4.90 -20.92 -2.15
C ALA A 587 3.79 -20.03 -2.72
N ILE A 588 2.76 -20.61 -3.34
CA ILE A 588 1.70 -19.88 -4.05
C ILE A 588 2.26 -18.70 -4.92
N PRO A 589 3.29 -18.96 -5.77
CA PRO A 589 4.03 -17.89 -6.44
C PRO A 589 3.19 -17.12 -7.48
N PHE A 590 3.62 -15.90 -7.78
CA PHE A 590 3.19 -15.14 -8.96
C PHE A 590 4.03 -15.55 -10.19
N GLN A 591 5.35 -15.56 -10.05
CA GLN A 591 6.31 -16.23 -10.94
C GLN A 591 6.96 -17.39 -10.17
N GLY A 592 6.81 -18.61 -10.71
CA GLY A 592 7.20 -19.86 -10.03
C GLY A 592 8.60 -20.38 -10.34
N ALA A 593 9.36 -19.68 -11.19
CA ALA A 593 10.72 -20.01 -11.58
C ALA A 593 11.48 -18.72 -11.92
N LEU A 594 12.81 -18.77 -11.82
CA LEU A 594 13.75 -17.75 -12.32
C LEU A 594 13.52 -17.53 -13.82
N SER A 595 13.54 -16.28 -14.28
CA SER A 595 13.00 -15.88 -15.60
C SER A 595 13.97 -16.09 -16.78
N GLY A 596 14.72 -17.19 -16.76
CA GLY A 596 15.43 -17.76 -17.92
C GLY A 596 16.73 -17.07 -18.35
N GLY A 597 17.02 -15.88 -17.84
CA GLY A 597 18.25 -15.12 -18.11
C GLY A 597 19.52 -15.72 -17.48
N SER A 598 20.65 -15.05 -17.71
CA SER A 598 21.92 -15.32 -16.99
C SER A 598 22.12 -14.41 -15.77
N GLY A 599 21.04 -13.86 -15.22
CA GLY A 599 21.06 -12.91 -14.11
C GLY A 599 20.45 -13.46 -12.82
N THR A 600 19.92 -12.55 -12.01
CA THR A 600 19.13 -12.84 -10.80
C THR A 600 17.75 -12.21 -10.98
N ASP A 601 16.68 -12.89 -10.58
CA ASP A 601 15.39 -12.24 -10.39
C ASP A 601 15.37 -11.58 -8.99
N ALA A 602 14.49 -10.58 -8.77
CA ALA A 602 14.14 -10.22 -7.40
C ALA A 602 13.33 -11.37 -6.76
N PHE A 603 13.28 -11.44 -5.43
CA PHE A 603 12.29 -12.28 -4.74
C PHE A 603 11.45 -11.47 -3.77
N VAL A 604 10.24 -11.97 -3.50
CA VAL A 604 9.34 -11.43 -2.48
C VAL A 604 8.67 -12.59 -1.75
N SER A 605 8.77 -12.60 -0.42
CA SER A 605 8.32 -13.73 0.40
C SER A 605 7.70 -13.26 1.71
N ARG A 606 6.57 -13.84 2.10
CA ARG A 606 5.99 -13.69 3.45
C ARG A 606 6.06 -15.00 4.20
N ILE A 607 6.68 -14.95 5.37
CA ILE A 607 6.93 -16.08 6.26
C ILE A 607 5.80 -16.18 7.29
N LEU A 608 5.50 -17.40 7.74
CA LEU A 608 4.50 -17.65 8.79
C LEU A 608 4.98 -17.07 10.14
N VAL A 609 4.05 -16.68 11.02
CA VAL A 609 4.36 -15.97 12.28
C VAL A 609 5.25 -16.80 13.24
N ASP A 610 5.26 -18.12 13.07
CA ASP A 610 6.08 -19.07 13.84
C ASP A 610 7.45 -19.37 13.21
N GLY A 611 7.74 -18.85 12.00
CA GLY A 611 8.98 -19.06 11.26
C GLY A 611 9.09 -20.38 10.50
N ASN A 612 8.13 -21.31 10.63
CA ASN A 612 8.27 -22.68 10.14
C ASN A 612 7.81 -22.90 8.68
N GLY A 613 7.50 -21.83 7.93
CA GLY A 613 7.02 -21.94 6.55
C GLY A 613 6.70 -20.62 5.88
N LEU A 614 6.09 -20.69 4.69
CA LEU A 614 5.81 -19.55 3.82
C LEU A 614 4.29 -19.40 3.60
N GLN A 615 3.77 -18.18 3.76
CA GLN A 615 2.41 -17.82 3.31
C GLN A 615 2.38 -17.55 1.80
N PHE A 616 3.40 -16.86 1.29
CA PHE A 616 3.73 -16.82 -0.12
C PHE A 616 5.25 -16.67 -0.31
N SER A 617 5.76 -17.06 -1.47
CA SER A 617 7.10 -16.72 -1.93
C SER A 617 7.16 -16.85 -3.44
N THR A 618 7.69 -15.84 -4.11
CA THR A 618 7.70 -15.68 -5.57
C THR A 618 9.01 -15.06 -6.05
N TYR A 619 9.41 -15.42 -7.27
CA TYR A 619 10.33 -14.59 -8.06
C TYR A 619 9.58 -13.33 -8.53
N LEU A 620 10.32 -12.30 -8.92
CA LEU A 620 9.85 -11.04 -9.49
C LEU A 620 10.94 -10.51 -10.45
N GLY A 621 10.80 -10.76 -11.74
CA GLY A 621 11.83 -10.40 -12.73
C GLY A 621 11.49 -10.76 -14.17
N GLY A 622 12.45 -10.53 -15.06
CA GLY A 622 12.41 -10.82 -16.50
C GLY A 622 13.74 -11.43 -16.99
N ASP A 623 14.11 -11.21 -18.24
CA ASP A 623 15.21 -11.93 -18.90
C ASP A 623 16.65 -11.47 -18.54
N ALA A 624 16.80 -10.43 -17.71
CA ALA A 624 18.09 -9.82 -17.36
C ALA A 624 18.41 -9.88 -15.85
N PHE A 625 18.71 -8.74 -15.23
CA PHE A 625 19.02 -8.60 -13.79
C PHE A 625 17.92 -7.80 -13.11
N ASP A 626 17.35 -8.36 -12.05
CA ASP A 626 16.36 -7.73 -11.19
C ASP A 626 16.75 -7.89 -9.72
N GLU A 627 16.52 -6.84 -8.92
CA GLU A 627 16.82 -6.86 -7.49
C GLU A 627 15.81 -6.02 -6.70
N GLY A 628 15.12 -6.67 -5.76
CA GLY A 628 14.30 -5.99 -4.76
C GLY A 628 15.21 -5.38 -3.70
N MET A 629 15.15 -4.07 -3.52
CA MET A 629 16.02 -3.32 -2.62
C MET A 629 15.33 -2.99 -1.29
N SER A 630 14.04 -2.65 -1.32
CA SER A 630 13.25 -2.34 -0.12
C SER A 630 11.81 -2.84 -0.19
N VAL A 631 11.23 -3.17 0.96
CA VAL A 631 9.87 -3.71 1.12
C VAL A 631 9.11 -3.01 2.25
N THR A 632 7.83 -2.73 2.03
CA THR A 632 6.92 -2.25 3.08
C THR A 632 5.55 -2.92 2.96
N VAL A 633 4.72 -2.83 4.00
CA VAL A 633 3.38 -3.44 4.04
C VAL A 633 2.33 -2.40 4.41
N ASP A 634 1.30 -2.25 3.57
CA ASP A 634 0.24 -1.26 3.79
C ASP A 634 -0.77 -1.69 4.88
N SER A 635 -1.63 -0.76 5.30
CA SER A 635 -2.63 -1.05 6.36
C SER A 635 -3.75 -2.01 5.92
N ALA A 636 -3.82 -2.37 4.63
CA ALA A 636 -4.65 -3.45 4.10
C ALA A 636 -3.88 -4.79 3.96
N PHE A 637 -2.65 -4.84 4.48
CA PHE A 637 -1.69 -5.95 4.45
C PHE A 637 -1.08 -6.27 3.08
N SER A 638 -1.18 -5.35 2.12
CA SER A 638 -0.63 -5.50 0.77
C SER A 638 0.88 -5.25 0.80
N VAL A 639 1.65 -6.04 0.04
CA VAL A 639 3.12 -5.93 0.02
C VAL A 639 3.54 -4.98 -1.08
N LEU A 640 4.35 -3.99 -0.75
CA LEU A 640 4.96 -3.05 -1.68
C LEU A 640 6.46 -3.29 -1.72
N VAL A 641 7.05 -3.39 -2.91
CA VAL A 641 8.50 -3.59 -3.14
C VAL A 641 9.00 -2.54 -4.11
N ALA A 642 10.16 -1.97 -3.82
CA ALA A 642 10.94 -1.16 -4.74
C ALA A 642 12.29 -1.82 -5.02
N GLY A 643 12.85 -1.52 -6.19
CA GLY A 643 14.11 -2.10 -6.61
C GLY A 643 14.63 -1.54 -7.92
N ARG A 644 15.43 -2.35 -8.61
CA ARG A 644 16.02 -2.03 -9.92
C ARG A 644 15.88 -3.18 -10.90
N THR A 645 15.79 -2.85 -12.18
CA THR A 645 15.55 -3.80 -13.28
C THR A 645 16.35 -3.41 -14.52
N ASP A 646 17.09 -4.36 -15.07
CA ASP A 646 17.70 -4.31 -16.41
C ASP A 646 16.80 -5.00 -17.46
N SER A 647 15.71 -5.65 -17.01
CA SER A 647 14.86 -6.55 -17.80
C SER A 647 13.82 -5.79 -18.62
N THR A 648 13.79 -5.99 -19.95
CA THR A 648 12.83 -5.29 -20.82
C THR A 648 11.41 -5.86 -20.75
N ASP A 649 11.27 -7.09 -20.25
CA ASP A 649 10.02 -7.83 -20.05
C ASP A 649 9.61 -7.94 -18.58
N PHE A 650 10.16 -7.08 -17.70
CA PHE A 650 9.79 -7.04 -16.28
C PHE A 650 8.27 -6.99 -16.10
N PRO A 651 7.68 -7.77 -15.17
CA PRO A 651 6.24 -7.87 -14.99
C PRO A 651 5.65 -6.56 -14.46
N VAL A 652 5.24 -5.71 -15.40
CA VAL A 652 4.47 -4.48 -15.14
C VAL A 652 2.97 -4.73 -15.22
N ARG A 653 2.20 -4.01 -14.41
CA ARG A 653 0.72 -4.13 -14.40
C ARG A 653 0.09 -2.82 -13.98
N ASN A 654 -0.84 -2.30 -14.79
CA ASN A 654 -1.50 -1.01 -14.53
C ASN A 654 -0.49 0.16 -14.38
N ALA A 655 0.64 0.05 -15.09
CA ALA A 655 1.82 0.88 -14.90
C ALA A 655 1.61 2.38 -15.19
N LEU A 656 2.49 3.20 -14.61
CA LEU A 656 2.66 4.63 -14.96
C LEU A 656 3.76 4.84 -16.01
N GLN A 657 4.58 3.82 -16.23
CA GLN A 657 5.59 3.69 -17.26
C GLN A 657 5.65 2.18 -17.57
N GLY A 658 5.22 1.79 -18.76
CA GLY A 658 5.06 0.38 -19.16
C GLY A 658 6.32 -0.28 -19.72
N ASP A 659 7.35 0.50 -20.02
CA ASP A 659 8.55 0.08 -20.75
C ASP A 659 9.81 0.60 -20.03
N LEU A 660 10.91 -0.18 -20.11
CA LEU A 660 12.25 0.22 -19.68
C LEU A 660 12.76 1.38 -20.55
N ASN A 661 13.28 2.46 -19.97
CA ASN A 661 13.77 3.62 -20.74
C ASN A 661 15.29 3.89 -20.60
N GLY A 662 15.97 3.35 -19.58
CA GLY A 662 17.38 3.59 -19.25
C GLY A 662 18.43 3.13 -20.28
N GLY A 663 17.98 2.66 -21.45
CA GLY A 663 18.80 2.40 -22.64
C GLY A 663 19.77 1.21 -22.52
N SER A 664 20.79 1.35 -21.69
CA SER A 664 21.74 0.28 -21.34
C SER A 664 22.14 0.28 -19.86
N GLY A 665 21.31 0.84 -19.00
CA GLY A 665 21.39 0.75 -17.54
C GLY A 665 20.01 0.43 -16.95
N SER A 666 19.96 0.25 -15.63
CA SER A 666 18.72 -0.10 -14.93
C SER A 666 17.72 1.05 -14.88
N ASP A 667 16.42 0.75 -14.96
CA ASP A 667 15.39 1.60 -14.37
C ASP A 667 15.18 1.19 -12.90
N GLY A 668 14.62 2.09 -12.09
CA GLY A 668 13.95 1.69 -10.85
C GLY A 668 12.64 0.95 -11.16
N PHE A 669 12.15 0.13 -10.23
CA PHE A 669 10.77 -0.38 -10.27
C PHE A 669 10.05 -0.16 -8.95
N ALA A 670 8.72 -0.13 -9.01
CA ALA A 670 7.87 -0.34 -7.83
C ALA A 670 6.72 -1.29 -8.16
N THR A 671 6.50 -2.29 -7.30
CA THR A 671 5.47 -3.33 -7.41
C THR A 671 4.63 -3.37 -6.14
N ARG A 672 3.31 -3.56 -6.26
CA ARG A 672 2.42 -3.88 -5.13
C ARG A 672 1.66 -5.18 -5.37
N PHE A 673 1.89 -6.16 -4.52
CA PHE A 673 1.09 -7.38 -4.42
C PHE A 673 -0.11 -7.20 -3.50
N ASN A 674 -1.15 -8.01 -3.70
CA ASN A 674 -2.34 -8.05 -2.85
C ASN A 674 -2.03 -8.43 -1.38
N SER A 675 -3.04 -8.44 -0.53
CA SER A 675 -2.90 -8.78 0.90
C SER A 675 -2.52 -10.25 1.20
N PHE A 676 -2.51 -11.11 0.18
CA PHE A 676 -2.00 -12.48 0.23
C PHE A 676 -0.58 -12.61 -0.36
N GLY A 677 -0.06 -11.56 -1.00
CA GLY A 677 1.22 -11.49 -1.72
C GLY A 677 1.31 -12.25 -3.04
N ASN A 678 0.28 -13.03 -3.41
CA ASN A 678 0.34 -13.96 -4.54
C ASN A 678 -0.18 -13.39 -5.87
N LEU A 679 -0.71 -12.16 -5.89
CA LEU A 679 -1.15 -11.49 -7.12
C LEU A 679 -0.66 -10.05 -7.13
N GLN A 680 0.02 -9.68 -8.22
CA GLN A 680 0.37 -8.31 -8.52
C GLN A 680 -0.90 -7.47 -8.80
N SER A 681 -1.12 -6.44 -7.96
CA SER A 681 -2.21 -5.47 -8.10
C SER A 681 -1.83 -4.28 -8.98
N TRP A 682 -0.54 -3.91 -8.93
CA TRP A 682 0.04 -2.79 -9.65
C TRP A 682 1.57 -2.98 -9.74
N SER A 683 2.20 -2.55 -10.82
CA SER A 683 3.67 -2.53 -11.02
C SER A 683 4.05 -1.57 -12.14
N THR A 684 5.17 -0.86 -12.00
CA THR A 684 5.69 0.12 -12.98
C THR A 684 7.21 0.18 -12.97
N TYR A 685 7.80 0.56 -14.11
CA TYR A 685 9.14 1.15 -14.14
C TYR A 685 9.12 2.59 -13.59
N ILE A 686 10.27 3.07 -13.13
CA ILE A 686 10.55 4.40 -12.61
C ILE A 686 11.91 4.86 -13.14
N GLY A 687 11.91 5.52 -14.31
CA GLY A 687 13.15 5.99 -14.94
C GLY A 687 12.98 7.15 -15.93
N GLY A 688 14.07 7.40 -16.65
CA GLY A 688 14.22 8.20 -17.87
C GLY A 688 15.23 7.50 -18.80
N THR A 689 16.12 8.23 -19.48
CA THR A 689 17.13 7.65 -20.40
C THR A 689 18.49 7.29 -19.76
N GLY A 690 18.61 7.39 -18.44
CA GLY A 690 19.85 7.26 -17.67
C GLY A 690 19.97 5.93 -16.92
N THR A 691 20.27 6.00 -15.63
CA THR A 691 20.34 4.82 -14.75
C THR A 691 19.72 5.18 -13.43
N GLU A 692 18.63 4.50 -13.12
CA GLU A 692 17.83 4.69 -11.92
C GLU A 692 17.83 3.42 -11.07
N GLN A 693 17.78 3.60 -9.75
CA GLN A 693 17.55 2.53 -8.79
C GLN A 693 16.62 3.05 -7.71
N ALA A 694 15.53 2.33 -7.44
CA ALA A 694 14.62 2.64 -6.34
C ALA A 694 15.09 1.88 -5.08
N THR A 695 15.73 2.60 -4.17
CA THR A 695 16.47 2.04 -3.04
C THR A 695 15.60 1.80 -1.81
N GLY A 696 14.63 2.68 -1.54
CA GLY A 696 13.75 2.62 -0.37
C GLY A 696 12.28 2.86 -0.72
N ILE A 697 11.35 2.19 -0.02
CA ILE A 697 9.90 2.40 -0.18
C ILE A 697 9.15 2.48 1.15
N ALA A 698 8.33 3.53 1.29
CA ALA A 698 7.42 3.72 2.41
C ALA A 698 5.97 3.92 1.93
N VAL A 699 5.00 3.76 2.83
CA VAL A 699 3.56 3.90 2.52
C VAL A 699 2.84 4.69 3.61
N ASP A 700 1.97 5.63 3.20
CA ASP A 700 1.22 6.46 4.14
C ASP A 700 -0.14 5.86 4.55
N SER A 701 -0.84 6.54 5.45
CA SER A 701 -2.17 6.11 5.94
C SER A 701 -3.31 6.33 4.94
N ALA A 702 -3.03 6.89 3.76
CA ALA A 702 -3.94 6.96 2.62
C ALA A 702 -3.60 5.89 1.54
N LEU A 703 -2.63 5.01 1.80
CA LEU A 703 -2.11 3.98 0.89
C LEU A 703 -1.34 4.55 -0.32
N ASP A 704 -0.94 5.82 -0.27
CA ASP A 704 0.01 6.36 -1.26
C ASP A 704 1.42 5.88 -0.92
N ALA A 705 2.15 5.39 -1.91
CA ALA A 705 3.53 4.92 -1.77
C ALA A 705 4.54 6.03 -2.09
N TYR A 706 5.64 6.05 -1.37
CA TYR A 706 6.74 7.00 -1.51
C TYR A 706 7.99 6.19 -1.83
N VAL A 707 8.57 6.43 -2.99
CA VAL A 707 9.76 5.71 -3.47
C VAL A 707 10.91 6.69 -3.56
N VAL A 708 12.00 6.35 -2.90
CA VAL A 708 13.27 7.09 -2.96
C VAL A 708 14.29 6.29 -3.78
N GLY A 709 15.27 7.00 -4.33
CA GLY A 709 16.34 6.38 -5.10
C GLY A 709 17.35 7.40 -5.58
N PHE A 710 18.05 7.03 -6.65
CA PHE A 710 18.92 7.93 -7.42
C PHE A 710 18.66 7.82 -8.92
N THR A 711 18.99 8.88 -9.65
CA THR A 711 18.70 9.05 -11.08
C THR A 711 19.87 9.70 -11.81
N GLY A 712 20.32 9.07 -12.90
CA GLY A 712 21.24 9.67 -13.87
C GLY A 712 20.50 10.35 -15.04
N SER A 713 19.20 10.12 -15.17
CA SER A 713 18.35 10.72 -16.20
C SER A 713 18.24 12.24 -16.05
N THR A 714 18.39 12.96 -17.17
CA THR A 714 18.01 14.39 -17.26
C THR A 714 16.53 14.60 -17.60
N ASP A 715 15.87 13.52 -18.03
CA ASP A 715 14.46 13.43 -18.44
C ASP A 715 13.61 12.58 -17.48
N PHE A 716 14.09 12.36 -16.24
CA PHE A 716 13.34 11.68 -15.19
C PHE A 716 11.96 12.33 -14.99
N GLN A 717 10.92 11.51 -14.90
CA GLN A 717 9.53 11.97 -14.95
C GLN A 717 9.10 12.68 -13.65
N THR A 718 9.32 13.99 -13.58
CA THR A 718 8.88 14.89 -12.50
C THR A 718 7.41 15.32 -12.64
N GLU A 719 6.73 15.53 -11.51
CA GLU A 719 5.38 16.10 -11.43
C GLU A 719 5.28 16.94 -10.15
N THR A 720 4.73 18.16 -10.21
CA THR A 720 4.76 19.18 -9.13
C THR A 720 6.05 19.26 -8.26
N PRO A 721 7.26 19.25 -8.86
CA PRO A 721 8.52 19.03 -8.12
C PRO A 721 8.97 20.18 -7.22
N PHE A 722 9.77 19.83 -6.19
CA PHE A 722 10.64 20.77 -5.46
C PHE A 722 11.86 21.18 -6.30
N GLN A 723 12.52 20.21 -6.95
CA GLN A 723 13.54 20.40 -7.99
C GLN A 723 13.13 19.64 -9.25
N GLY A 724 12.92 20.38 -10.34
CA GLY A 724 12.39 19.85 -11.61
C GLY A 724 13.45 19.44 -12.64
N THR A 725 14.73 19.46 -12.26
CA THR A 725 15.88 19.16 -13.12
C THR A 725 17.01 18.57 -12.29
N LEU A 726 17.75 17.62 -12.87
CA LEU A 726 19.04 17.12 -12.37
C LEU A 726 19.96 18.31 -12.02
N GLY A 727 20.55 18.32 -10.82
CA GLY A 727 21.39 19.41 -10.33
C GLY A 727 22.81 19.39 -10.91
N GLY A 728 23.41 18.20 -11.05
CA GLY A 728 24.82 18.07 -11.39
C GLY A 728 25.34 16.64 -11.30
N GLY A 729 26.67 16.51 -11.11
CA GLY A 729 27.44 15.30 -10.77
C GLY A 729 27.33 14.01 -11.59
N GLY A 730 26.29 13.85 -12.41
CA GLY A 730 25.91 12.59 -13.06
C GLY A 730 24.85 11.77 -12.32
N LEU A 731 24.50 12.12 -11.07
CA LEU A 731 23.46 11.46 -10.26
C LEU A 731 22.84 12.44 -9.25
N ASP A 732 21.52 12.59 -9.25
CA ASP A 732 20.76 13.19 -8.13
C ASP A 732 20.03 12.09 -7.36
N ALA A 733 19.65 12.33 -6.10
CA ALA A 733 18.61 11.54 -5.47
C ALA A 733 17.22 11.90 -6.07
N PHE A 734 16.23 11.01 -5.97
CA PHE A 734 14.84 11.32 -6.33
C PHE A 734 13.84 10.94 -5.25
N LEU A 735 12.67 11.57 -5.28
CA LEU A 735 11.49 11.15 -4.53
C LEU A 735 10.24 11.16 -5.43
N THR A 736 9.56 10.02 -5.56
CA THR A 736 8.30 9.89 -6.28
C THR A 736 7.18 9.46 -5.34
N LYS A 737 6.09 10.23 -5.27
CA LYS A 737 4.85 9.83 -4.58
C LYS A 737 3.86 9.24 -5.57
N LEU A 738 3.67 7.93 -5.47
CA LEU A 738 2.77 7.11 -6.26
C LEU A 738 1.45 6.96 -5.51
N ARG A 739 0.36 7.53 -6.02
CA ARG A 739 -0.97 7.18 -5.54
C ARG A 739 -1.32 5.80 -6.06
N LEU A 740 -1.29 4.79 -5.19
CA LEU A 740 -1.59 3.43 -5.61
C LEU A 740 -3.10 3.22 -5.74
N ILE A 741 -3.65 3.68 -6.88
CA ILE A 741 -4.81 3.04 -7.49
C ILE A 741 -4.35 1.68 -8.08
N ASP A 742 -4.00 0.80 -7.14
CA ASP A 742 -4.54 -0.55 -7.01
C ASP A 742 -5.76 -0.71 -7.95
N VAL A 743 -5.69 -1.54 -8.99
CA VAL A 743 -6.81 -1.67 -9.94
C VAL A 743 -7.79 -2.72 -9.45
N ASN A 744 -9.07 -2.35 -9.41
CA ASN A 744 -10.25 -3.06 -8.93
C ASN A 744 -10.02 -4.38 -8.11
N PRO A 745 -10.23 -4.40 -6.78
CA PRO A 745 -10.09 -5.62 -5.98
C PRO A 745 -11.27 -6.57 -6.21
N GLU A 746 -12.34 -6.08 -6.85
CA GLU A 746 -13.49 -6.86 -7.27
C GLU A 746 -13.14 -7.74 -8.48
N LEU A 747 -12.22 -7.40 -9.39
CA LEU A 747 -11.85 -8.34 -10.48
C LEU A 747 -11.25 -9.66 -9.98
N ALA A 748 -10.51 -9.59 -8.85
CA ALA A 748 -9.94 -10.75 -8.18
C ALA A 748 -10.94 -11.48 -7.23
N SER A 749 -12.16 -10.98 -7.06
CA SER A 749 -13.13 -11.54 -6.11
C SER A 749 -14.55 -11.75 -6.65
N SER A 750 -15.02 -10.97 -7.62
CA SER A 750 -16.22 -11.19 -8.42
C SER A 750 -16.13 -12.45 -9.28
N SER A 751 -14.91 -12.90 -9.59
CA SER A 751 -14.63 -14.15 -10.28
C SER A 751 -14.48 -15.36 -9.33
N SER A 752 -14.71 -15.17 -8.02
CA SER A 752 -14.42 -16.14 -6.96
C SER A 752 -15.65 -16.48 -6.10
N VAL A 753 -15.68 -17.68 -5.53
CA VAL A 753 -16.74 -18.15 -4.63
C VAL A 753 -16.13 -18.63 -3.32
N MET A 754 -16.66 -18.16 -2.19
CA MET A 754 -16.25 -18.60 -0.86
C MET A 754 -17.27 -19.59 -0.27
N SER A 755 -16.84 -20.80 0.07
CA SER A 755 -17.59 -21.64 1.02
C SER A 755 -17.43 -21.05 2.43
N PRO A 756 -18.52 -20.79 3.17
CA PRO A 756 -18.43 -20.27 4.53
C PRO A 756 -17.88 -21.28 5.53
N TYR A 757 -17.96 -22.59 5.23
CA TYR A 757 -17.50 -23.64 6.14
C TYR A 757 -17.01 -24.92 5.45
N TYR A 758 -15.96 -25.51 6.02
CA TYR A 758 -15.61 -26.93 5.96
C TYR A 758 -15.09 -27.38 7.34
N GLN A 759 -15.15 -28.69 7.61
CA GLN A 759 -14.61 -29.32 8.81
C GLN A 759 -13.99 -30.69 8.48
N VAL A 760 -12.87 -30.99 9.12
CA VAL A 760 -12.19 -32.29 9.10
C VAL A 760 -11.76 -32.66 10.53
N SER A 761 -12.17 -33.84 10.98
CA SER A 761 -11.67 -34.51 12.18
C SER A 761 -11.78 -36.03 12.02
N ASP A 762 -11.37 -36.81 13.03
CA ASP A 762 -11.23 -38.27 12.95
C ASP A 762 -12.49 -38.97 12.40
N ASP A 763 -13.69 -38.61 12.89
CA ASP A 763 -14.99 -39.11 12.41
C ASP A 763 -15.75 -38.12 11.48
N VAL A 764 -15.09 -37.05 10.97
CA VAL A 764 -15.75 -35.98 10.19
C VAL A 764 -15.01 -35.65 8.92
N TYR A 765 -15.74 -35.65 7.80
CA TYR A 765 -15.27 -35.12 6.53
C TYR A 765 -16.24 -34.09 5.98
N SER A 766 -15.77 -33.27 5.04
CA SER A 766 -16.63 -32.39 4.25
C SER A 766 -16.55 -32.74 2.77
N PHE A 767 -17.60 -32.45 2.01
CA PHE A 767 -17.49 -32.45 0.55
C PHE A 767 -18.27 -31.27 -0.05
N ILE A 768 -17.79 -30.81 -1.19
CA ILE A 768 -18.44 -29.79 -2.02
C ILE A 768 -18.56 -30.35 -3.43
N ALA A 769 -19.74 -30.24 -4.01
CA ALA A 769 -20.08 -30.60 -5.38
C ALA A 769 -20.31 -29.31 -6.19
N ILE A 770 -19.73 -29.27 -7.39
CA ILE A 770 -19.57 -28.06 -8.19
C ILE A 770 -20.08 -28.39 -9.60
N THR A 771 -21.19 -27.78 -9.99
CA THR A 771 -21.99 -28.20 -11.17
C THR A 771 -22.08 -27.09 -12.19
N HIS A 772 -21.86 -27.41 -13.47
CA HIS A 772 -22.01 -26.44 -14.56
C HIS A 772 -23.42 -26.52 -15.17
N PRO A 773 -24.32 -25.52 -14.97
CA PRO A 773 -25.74 -25.62 -15.34
C PRO A 773 -26.04 -25.64 -16.84
N SER A 774 -25.04 -25.43 -17.71
CA SER A 774 -25.11 -25.68 -19.17
C SER A 774 -26.15 -24.82 -19.92
N LEU A 775 -26.31 -23.55 -19.51
CA LEU A 775 -27.20 -22.59 -20.17
C LEU A 775 -26.59 -22.08 -21.48
N ALA A 776 -27.44 -21.66 -22.41
CA ALA A 776 -27.00 -21.07 -23.67
C ALA A 776 -26.23 -19.75 -23.43
N GLY A 777 -25.06 -19.61 -24.06
CA GLY A 777 -24.15 -18.48 -23.83
C GLY A 777 -23.12 -18.70 -22.72
N MET A 778 -23.19 -19.80 -21.96
CA MET A 778 -22.10 -20.24 -21.09
C MET A 778 -21.00 -20.94 -21.91
N ASN A 779 -19.80 -21.03 -21.32
CA ASN A 779 -18.71 -21.81 -21.89
C ASN A 779 -18.98 -23.32 -21.81
N SER A 780 -18.25 -24.10 -22.61
CA SER A 780 -18.34 -25.56 -22.59
C SER A 780 -17.58 -26.22 -21.45
N ARG A 781 -16.66 -25.48 -20.79
CA ARG A 781 -15.80 -25.95 -19.70
C ARG A 781 -15.21 -24.79 -18.91
N ILE A 782 -15.31 -24.82 -17.58
CA ILE A 782 -14.73 -23.82 -16.67
C ILE A 782 -13.59 -24.45 -15.86
N GLY A 783 -12.45 -23.76 -15.73
CA GLY A 783 -11.33 -24.16 -14.87
C GLY A 783 -11.47 -23.62 -13.44
N VAL A 784 -11.27 -24.47 -12.43
CA VAL A 784 -11.47 -24.16 -11.01
C VAL A 784 -10.22 -24.48 -10.19
N ARG A 785 -9.70 -23.48 -9.48
CA ARG A 785 -8.71 -23.60 -8.41
C ARG A 785 -9.44 -23.58 -7.06
N ALA A 786 -9.15 -24.55 -6.20
CA ALA A 786 -9.75 -24.70 -4.87
C ALA A 786 -8.67 -24.69 -3.78
N VAL A 787 -8.86 -23.83 -2.76
CA VAL A 787 -7.94 -23.67 -1.61
C VAL A 787 -8.75 -23.62 -0.32
N ALA A 788 -8.49 -24.53 0.61
CA ALA A 788 -9.06 -24.45 1.96
C ALA A 788 -8.16 -23.62 2.89
N PHE A 789 -8.77 -22.89 3.82
CA PHE A 789 -8.08 -22.11 4.85
C PHE A 789 -8.71 -22.38 6.21
N ASN A 790 -7.91 -22.67 7.23
CA ASN A 790 -8.41 -22.79 8.59
C ASN A 790 -8.92 -21.42 9.11
N ASN A 791 -9.54 -21.41 10.30
CA ASN A 791 -10.08 -20.19 10.92
C ASN A 791 -9.03 -19.07 11.08
N ASP A 792 -7.76 -19.44 11.33
CA ASP A 792 -6.63 -18.52 11.50
C ASP A 792 -6.08 -17.98 10.16
N GLY A 793 -6.55 -18.51 9.03
CA GLY A 793 -6.19 -18.08 7.68
C GLY A 793 -5.01 -18.83 7.05
N PHE A 794 -4.45 -19.85 7.70
CA PHE A 794 -3.45 -20.74 7.11
C PHE A 794 -4.09 -21.72 6.13
N GLN A 795 -3.39 -22.08 5.06
CA GLN A 795 -3.89 -23.05 4.09
C GLN A 795 -4.02 -24.46 4.71
N PHE A 796 -5.15 -25.12 4.49
CA PHE A 796 -5.41 -26.50 4.89
C PHE A 796 -5.24 -27.42 3.68
N GLY A 797 -4.26 -28.31 3.73
CA GLY A 797 -3.97 -29.27 2.66
C GLY A 797 -3.49 -28.65 1.34
N THR A 798 -3.25 -29.48 0.34
CA THR A 798 -2.78 -29.05 -0.98
C THR A 798 -3.87 -28.34 -1.77
N THR A 799 -3.50 -27.30 -2.53
CA THR A 799 -4.37 -26.68 -3.54
C THR A 799 -4.81 -27.73 -4.57
N GLN A 800 -6.06 -27.66 -5.04
CA GLN A 800 -6.57 -28.52 -6.11
C GLN A 800 -7.00 -27.72 -7.33
N GLU A 801 -6.72 -28.24 -8.52
CA GLU A 801 -7.06 -27.61 -9.80
C GLU A 801 -7.69 -28.65 -10.75
N PHE A 802 -8.85 -28.31 -11.31
CA PHE A 802 -9.64 -29.20 -12.16
C PHE A 802 -10.58 -28.41 -13.07
N THR A 803 -11.22 -29.09 -14.02
CA THR A 803 -12.26 -28.50 -14.88
C THR A 803 -13.65 -29.05 -14.57
N VAL A 804 -14.67 -28.22 -14.78
CA VAL A 804 -16.07 -28.65 -14.82
C VAL A 804 -16.61 -28.43 -16.24
N ASP A 805 -16.85 -29.53 -16.95
CA ASP A 805 -17.47 -29.51 -18.28
C ASP A 805 -18.96 -29.17 -18.20
N ALA A 806 -19.53 -28.63 -19.27
CA ALA A 806 -20.94 -28.25 -19.32
C ALA A 806 -21.87 -29.45 -19.07
N GLY A 807 -22.77 -29.30 -18.08
CA GLY A 807 -23.69 -30.34 -17.65
C GLY A 807 -23.10 -31.38 -16.69
N GLN A 808 -21.82 -31.24 -16.31
CA GLN A 808 -21.15 -32.13 -15.36
C GLN A 808 -21.09 -31.55 -13.94
N THR A 809 -20.84 -32.43 -12.97
CA THR A 809 -20.60 -32.10 -11.56
C THR A 809 -19.24 -32.64 -11.12
N ALA A 810 -18.29 -31.76 -10.85
CA ALA A 810 -17.08 -32.12 -10.12
C ALA A 810 -17.37 -32.27 -8.62
N LYS A 811 -16.56 -33.04 -7.91
CA LYS A 811 -16.61 -33.18 -6.44
C LYS A 811 -15.23 -32.95 -5.85
N ILE A 812 -15.19 -32.31 -4.69
CA ILE A 812 -13.99 -32.12 -3.89
C ILE A 812 -14.28 -32.51 -2.44
N PHE A 813 -13.42 -33.36 -1.87
CA PHE A 813 -13.51 -33.87 -0.50
C PHE A 813 -12.42 -33.26 0.38
N PHE A 814 -12.77 -33.00 1.63
CA PHE A 814 -11.87 -32.53 2.69
C PHE A 814 -11.88 -33.62 3.77
N ALA A 815 -10.74 -34.29 3.96
CA ALA A 815 -10.64 -35.48 4.79
C ALA A 815 -9.23 -35.65 5.38
N GLN A 816 -9.09 -36.53 6.38
CA GLN A 816 -7.80 -36.92 6.91
C GLN A 816 -7.05 -37.91 6.00
N PRO A 817 -5.70 -37.97 6.04
CA PRO A 817 -4.95 -39.08 5.45
C PRO A 817 -5.37 -40.45 5.99
N THR A 818 -5.89 -40.47 7.22
CA THR A 818 -6.34 -41.64 7.99
C THR A 818 -7.80 -42.03 7.73
N ASN A 819 -8.58 -41.28 6.94
CA ASN A 819 -9.98 -41.64 6.69
C ASN A 819 -10.06 -42.86 5.75
N ALA A 820 -10.54 -43.97 6.30
CA ALA A 820 -10.60 -45.27 5.63
C ALA A 820 -11.61 -45.31 4.46
N ASN A 821 -12.59 -44.40 4.43
CA ASN A 821 -13.70 -44.39 3.47
C ASN A 821 -13.48 -43.34 2.37
N ILE A 822 -13.10 -42.12 2.74
CA ILE A 822 -13.02 -40.92 1.90
C ILE A 822 -11.57 -40.67 1.46
N ASN A 823 -11.13 -41.40 0.44
CA ASN A 823 -9.78 -41.29 -0.13
C ASN A 823 -9.78 -41.57 -1.66
N PRO A 824 -8.70 -41.19 -2.38
CA PRO A 824 -8.63 -41.36 -3.85
C PRO A 824 -8.75 -42.79 -4.37
N GLY A 825 -8.43 -43.80 -3.55
CA GLY A 825 -8.56 -45.21 -3.91
C GLY A 825 -10.01 -45.70 -3.94
N ASN A 826 -10.82 -45.21 -2.99
CA ASN A 826 -12.24 -45.58 -2.86
C ASN A 826 -13.17 -44.72 -3.72
N ILE A 827 -12.81 -43.45 -4.00
CA ILE A 827 -13.62 -42.52 -4.82
C ILE A 827 -12.77 -42.02 -6.00
N PRO A 828 -12.43 -42.89 -6.97
CA PRO A 828 -11.62 -42.52 -8.12
C PRO A 828 -12.31 -41.44 -8.97
N GLY A 829 -11.54 -40.44 -9.41
CA GLY A 829 -12.02 -39.31 -10.20
C GLY A 829 -12.64 -38.16 -9.40
N ALA A 830 -12.63 -38.22 -8.06
CA ALA A 830 -12.91 -37.06 -7.21
C ALA A 830 -11.61 -36.30 -6.85
N ASN A 831 -11.75 -35.00 -6.53
CA ASN A 831 -10.66 -34.16 -6.05
C ASN A 831 -10.55 -34.23 -4.52
N PHE A 832 -9.36 -34.04 -3.96
CA PHE A 832 -9.12 -34.21 -2.52
C PHE A 832 -8.19 -33.15 -1.94
N ILE A 833 -8.63 -32.47 -0.88
CA ILE A 833 -7.79 -31.60 -0.05
C ILE A 833 -7.62 -32.31 1.29
N ILE A 834 -6.46 -32.96 1.44
CA ILE A 834 -6.14 -33.81 2.59
C ILE A 834 -5.35 -33.00 3.62
N GLY A 835 -5.76 -33.08 4.89
CA GLY A 835 -5.11 -32.40 6.02
C GLY A 835 -5.47 -33.03 7.36
N THR A 836 -4.77 -32.68 8.44
CA THR A 836 -4.81 -33.40 9.72
C THR A 836 -6.07 -33.14 10.54
N LEU A 837 -6.23 -31.93 11.06
CA LEU A 837 -7.38 -31.48 11.85
C LEU A 837 -7.65 -30.01 11.50
N GLY A 838 -8.91 -29.64 11.29
CA GLY A 838 -9.21 -28.24 11.02
C GLY A 838 -10.66 -27.96 10.65
N SER A 839 -11.04 -26.70 10.81
CA SER A 839 -12.23 -26.12 10.19
C SER A 839 -11.94 -24.69 9.76
N GLY A 840 -12.73 -24.19 8.82
CA GLY A 840 -12.57 -22.86 8.25
C GLY A 840 -13.32 -22.72 6.94
N ARG A 841 -12.77 -21.94 6.00
CA ARG A 841 -13.41 -21.55 4.74
C ARG A 841 -12.72 -22.16 3.52
N VAL A 842 -13.43 -22.30 2.40
CA VAL A 842 -12.83 -22.72 1.12
C VAL A 842 -12.99 -21.59 0.11
N ARG A 843 -11.93 -21.23 -0.60
CA ARG A 843 -11.98 -20.35 -1.77
C ARG A 843 -11.96 -21.18 -3.04
N PHE A 844 -12.91 -20.92 -3.93
CA PHE A 844 -12.87 -21.30 -5.33
C PHE A 844 -12.57 -20.05 -6.16
N GLY A 845 -11.70 -20.17 -7.15
CA GLY A 845 -11.41 -19.12 -8.13
C GLY A 845 -11.04 -19.71 -9.48
N PRO A 846 -10.87 -18.88 -10.52
CA PRO A 846 -10.37 -19.33 -11.82
C PRO A 846 -8.92 -19.82 -11.69
N ILE A 847 -8.50 -20.66 -12.63
CA ILE A 847 -7.09 -21.09 -12.74
C ILE A 847 -6.23 -19.99 -13.39
N ALA A 848 -6.80 -19.21 -14.31
CA ALA A 848 -6.16 -18.04 -14.92
C ALA A 848 -6.35 -16.77 -14.07
N SER A 849 -5.33 -15.91 -14.04
CA SER A 849 -5.35 -14.60 -13.36
C SER A 849 -6.13 -13.52 -14.12
N GLU A 850 -6.40 -13.72 -15.42
CA GLU A 850 -7.31 -12.92 -16.22
C GLU A 850 -8.41 -13.82 -16.85
N PRO A 851 -9.71 -13.47 -16.74
CA PRO A 851 -10.82 -14.30 -17.23
C PRO A 851 -10.95 -14.37 -18.76
N THR A 852 -10.00 -13.82 -19.52
CA THR A 852 -10.00 -13.78 -20.99
C THR A 852 -9.02 -14.75 -21.64
N GLU A 853 -8.20 -15.48 -20.87
CA GLU A 853 -7.13 -16.32 -21.40
C GLU A 853 -7.45 -17.84 -21.42
N VAL A 854 -7.09 -18.51 -22.51
CA VAL A 854 -7.27 -19.95 -22.69
C VAL A 854 -5.95 -20.68 -22.42
N ILE A 855 -5.78 -21.18 -21.19
CA ILE A 855 -4.62 -22.00 -20.82
C ILE A 855 -4.75 -23.42 -21.42
N PRO A 856 -3.75 -23.96 -22.13
CA PRO A 856 -3.77 -25.35 -22.60
C PRO A 856 -3.44 -26.36 -21.49
N GLY A 857 -4.29 -27.39 -21.31
CA GLY A 857 -4.00 -28.53 -20.42
C GLY A 857 -5.21 -29.01 -19.61
N PRO A 858 -5.03 -30.03 -18.74
CA PRO A 858 -5.99 -30.36 -17.70
C PRO A 858 -6.09 -29.16 -16.73
N GLY A 859 -7.23 -28.47 -16.74
CA GLY A 859 -7.40 -27.17 -16.07
C GLY A 859 -7.91 -26.04 -17.00
N GLY A 860 -7.68 -26.14 -18.31
CA GLY A 860 -7.96 -25.05 -19.24
C GLY A 860 -9.45 -24.80 -19.56
N GLY A 861 -10.06 -23.72 -19.07
CA GLY A 861 -11.43 -23.33 -19.41
C GLY A 861 -11.82 -21.90 -18.99
N LEU A 862 -12.49 -21.17 -19.89
CA LEU A 862 -13.01 -19.80 -19.70
C LEU A 862 -14.39 -19.80 -19.03
N PRO A 863 -14.80 -18.71 -18.37
CA PRO A 863 -14.17 -18.21 -17.15
C PRO A 863 -15.20 -18.08 -16.03
N ASP A 864 -14.80 -17.42 -14.93
CA ASP A 864 -15.63 -17.04 -13.79
C ASP A 864 -16.33 -18.22 -13.07
N VAL A 865 -15.81 -18.60 -11.91
CA VAL A 865 -16.36 -19.73 -11.16
C VAL A 865 -17.68 -19.40 -10.46
N THR A 866 -18.13 -18.13 -10.42
CA THR A 866 -19.50 -17.79 -9.98
C THR A 866 -20.58 -18.29 -10.94
N MET A 867 -20.22 -18.63 -12.19
CA MET A 867 -21.11 -19.28 -13.15
C MET A 867 -21.42 -20.76 -12.79
N LEU A 868 -20.73 -21.33 -11.79
CA LEU A 868 -20.94 -22.70 -11.31
C LEU A 868 -21.89 -22.73 -10.11
N SER A 869 -22.67 -23.80 -9.99
CA SER A 869 -23.57 -24.05 -8.86
C SER A 869 -22.88 -24.91 -7.81
N TYR A 870 -22.87 -24.45 -6.56
CA TYR A 870 -22.20 -25.08 -5.42
C TYR A 870 -23.21 -25.64 -4.42
N TRP A 871 -22.97 -26.86 -3.94
CA TRP A 871 -23.68 -27.46 -2.82
C TRP A 871 -22.76 -28.44 -2.09
N GLY A 872 -23.00 -28.72 -0.81
CA GLY A 872 -22.11 -29.59 -0.04
C GLY A 872 -22.68 -29.99 1.31
N ALA A 873 -21.90 -30.74 2.09
CA ALA A 873 -22.25 -31.11 3.45
C ALA A 873 -20.99 -31.37 4.30
N VAL A 874 -21.14 -31.15 5.60
CA VAL A 874 -20.28 -31.75 6.63
C VAL A 874 -20.94 -33.05 7.08
N VAL A 875 -20.19 -34.15 7.07
CA VAL A 875 -20.69 -35.51 7.36
C VAL A 875 -19.93 -36.07 8.56
N ILE A 876 -20.69 -36.58 9.53
CA ILE A 876 -20.19 -37.16 10.78
C ILE A 876 -20.44 -38.67 10.73
N GLU A 877 -19.42 -39.45 10.39
CA GLU A 877 -19.53 -40.88 10.09
C GLU A 877 -20.07 -41.67 11.28
N GLY A 878 -19.58 -41.39 12.49
CA GLY A 878 -19.97 -42.06 13.73
C GLY A 878 -21.44 -41.93 14.14
N PHE A 879 -22.22 -41.05 13.49
CA PHE A 879 -23.65 -40.86 13.74
C PHE A 879 -24.54 -41.04 12.50
N LEU A 880 -23.97 -41.35 11.33
CA LEU A 880 -24.66 -41.34 10.03
C LEU A 880 -25.47 -40.05 9.80
N SER A 881 -24.95 -38.93 10.30
CA SER A 881 -25.62 -37.62 10.30
C SER A 881 -24.70 -36.53 9.74
N GLY A 882 -25.28 -35.40 9.40
CA GLY A 882 -24.55 -34.27 8.84
C GLY A 882 -25.48 -33.09 8.63
N PHE A 883 -24.90 -31.95 8.24
CA PHE A 883 -25.66 -30.76 7.88
C PHE A 883 -25.27 -30.27 6.49
N ALA A 884 -26.28 -29.84 5.73
CA ALA A 884 -26.07 -29.27 4.41
C ALA A 884 -25.38 -27.91 4.52
N VAL A 885 -24.36 -27.70 3.70
CA VAL A 885 -23.75 -26.38 3.47
C VAL A 885 -24.47 -25.78 2.28
N SER A 886 -25.24 -24.72 2.53
CA SER A 886 -25.89 -23.91 1.48
C SER A 886 -24.99 -22.74 1.11
N PHE A 887 -25.05 -22.33 -0.15
CA PHE A 887 -24.17 -21.32 -0.75
C PHE A 887 -25.00 -20.13 -1.20
N VAL A 888 -24.50 -18.92 -0.93
CA VAL A 888 -25.00 -17.67 -1.51
C VAL A 888 -23.87 -17.14 -2.42
N GLY A 889 -24.23 -16.64 -3.61
CA GLY A 889 -23.27 -16.14 -4.58
C GLY A 889 -22.77 -14.74 -4.25
N ASP A 890 -21.62 -14.38 -4.84
CA ASP A 890 -20.93 -13.10 -4.68
C ASP A 890 -20.39 -12.81 -3.25
N ILE A 891 -19.13 -12.36 -3.18
CA ILE A 891 -18.49 -11.91 -1.94
C ILE A 891 -19.24 -10.73 -1.31
N ASN A 892 -19.99 -9.95 -2.09
CA ASN A 892 -20.83 -8.84 -1.64
C ASN A 892 -21.97 -9.24 -0.67
N ASP A 893 -22.35 -10.52 -0.60
CA ASP A 893 -23.30 -11.04 0.39
C ASP A 893 -22.62 -11.65 1.64
N THR A 894 -21.28 -11.67 1.70
CA THR A 894 -20.48 -12.14 2.86
C THR A 894 -19.58 -11.05 3.45
N GLY A 895 -20.12 -9.84 3.59
CA GLY A 895 -19.44 -8.68 4.17
C GLY A 895 -18.99 -8.84 5.63
N SER A 896 -17.76 -9.34 5.81
CA SER A 896 -16.78 -9.00 6.87
C SER A 896 -17.29 -8.81 8.32
N HIS A 897 -18.23 -9.65 8.78
CA HIS A 897 -18.73 -9.61 10.16
C HIS A 897 -17.77 -10.34 11.13
N PRO A 898 -17.18 -9.67 12.15
CA PRO A 898 -16.24 -10.33 13.08
C PRO A 898 -16.92 -11.27 14.08
N ASP A 899 -18.22 -11.07 14.35
CA ASP A 899 -18.95 -11.72 15.44
C ASP A 899 -19.51 -13.11 15.09
N MET A 900 -18.74 -13.99 14.44
CA MET A 900 -19.04 -15.43 14.43
C MET A 900 -18.67 -16.07 15.77
N ALA A 901 -19.40 -15.67 16.81
CA ALA A 901 -19.27 -16.22 18.15
C ALA A 901 -19.66 -17.72 18.18
N PRO A 902 -18.93 -18.57 18.93
CA PRO A 902 -19.18 -20.00 18.97
C PRO A 902 -20.56 -20.31 19.58
N GLY A 903 -21.53 -20.66 18.74
CA GLY A 903 -22.87 -21.08 19.16
C GLY A 903 -24.03 -20.65 18.25
N HIS A 904 -23.84 -19.71 17.33
CA HIS A 904 -24.91 -19.20 16.46
C HIS A 904 -24.74 -19.62 14.99
N MET A 905 -25.55 -20.59 14.54
CA MET A 905 -25.69 -20.94 13.12
C MET A 905 -26.62 -19.95 12.41
N PRO A 906 -26.30 -19.51 11.17
CA PRO A 906 -27.27 -18.89 10.29
C PRO A 906 -28.38 -19.88 9.93
N THR A 907 -29.64 -19.56 10.24
CA THR A 907 -30.80 -20.34 9.79
C THR A 907 -31.03 -20.10 8.30
N GLY A 908 -31.04 -21.17 7.49
CA GLY A 908 -31.15 -21.07 6.04
C GLY A 908 -32.52 -20.61 5.52
N VAL A 909 -32.55 -20.34 4.21
CA VAL A 909 -33.79 -20.25 3.42
C VAL A 909 -34.28 -21.66 3.10
N ASN A 910 -35.60 -21.84 3.00
CA ASN A 910 -36.30 -23.11 2.85
C ASN A 910 -37.17 -23.13 1.58
#